data_AF-A0A954GZ74-F1
#
_entry.id   AF-A0A954GZ74-F1
#
_cell.length_a   1.000
_cell.length_b   1.000
_cell.length_c   1.000
_cell.angle_alpha   90.00
_cell.angle_beta   90.00
_cell.angle_gamma   90.00
#
_symmetry.space_group_name_H-M   'P 1'
#
loop_
_entity.id
_entity.type
_entity.pdbx_description
1 polymer ?
#
loop_
_entity_poly.entity_id
_entity_poly.type
_entity_poly.pdbx_seq_one_letter_code
_entity_poly.pdbx_strand_id
1 'polypeptide(L)'
;MKLSLRISVACLTLLAHGLVSTVVAQQIQKSDLFVAGEGGYGRYHIPGIAVTARGTVLAWCEARRNAGSDWDDIDILLRRSTDSGVTWSPAQRIVEVSGDKQKNPFALKLKSTDPTTVTYNNPVLIADRDGTVHMLFCLEYMRCFYQRSVDDGLTWSRPVEITQTFETFRDTYDWKVLATGPNHGIQLTTSHKHAGRLIVPVWLSTGTGGNAHRPSVTATIYSDDGGKTWQAGDVAVPCTEEFINPNETVAIELADDRVLLNVRNESLAHRRILVSSRDGATGWTVPAFHPDLLEPICMGGTVRYRHADKNLLLFSHPENLSRADGKEVAGRSRDRRNLSVLVSSDEGKSWSVARSIEAGWSAYSDINVASDGTILCFYGRGEKSSFSGDRLTMARFDAQWLLGAGDEPVPESEPERMETDICVFGGTSGGVIAAVQAARMGKRVVLVEPGGHLGGMTSGGLSAVDIGDPRSVGGLAREYFTRLVSHYGKQLQWDQPFRSKGGPATGGAYSIEPNVAEQVFNEMASEAGVLVLLHGRLAAVELNKQRIESIGLSRAHAKLSDITLRARVYVDTTYEGDLMAAAGVDYTLTREANATYGEQYNGIHYAEKYRPRSKHLMPGSNGRVKGGQGVWDRDFPLDPYVRRGDLTSGLLPLVSEGAPGSPGEAAPGNMAYCFRLCLSTAEDRKPIEPPAGYDPNQYELVVRFIEACLANGDHMDLRWFSKHDPLPNQKWDFNTATFGGNLPGGPRPEVAHHSAPSVSVPWPQRVDGFGCWEWPEAGYERRADILKEIENYHRGLLHFLATDSRVPETVRKDMQRFGLPADEFPDTDGWPHQLYIREGRRMVSDLVMTEHHTFGRTVAKHSIGLGSYGTDVHEIRRIVKDGVVTREGKVAGGRGGFGPYRIAFEAIIPKASQCENLLVTFALSASHSAFASIRMEPVFMITSQSAATAAALAIDHNIAVQNIDYQKLRQRLLMDRQVLEWSPN
;
A
#
# COMPACT_ATOMS: atom_id res chain seq x y z
N MET A 1 18.98 62.89 -33.64
CA MET A 1 19.19 62.82 -35.09
C MET A 1 20.25 61.75 -35.35
N LYS A 2 19.96 60.86 -36.30
CA LYS A 2 20.82 59.80 -36.89
C LYS A 2 22.27 60.29 -37.14
N LEU A 3 23.34 59.50 -37.23
CA LEU A 3 23.53 58.27 -38.01
C LEU A 3 24.99 57.75 -37.78
N SER A 4 25.17 56.42 -37.81
CA SER A 4 26.23 55.54 -38.36
C SER A 4 27.53 56.15 -38.95
N LEU A 5 28.72 55.51 -39.09
CA LEU A 5 29.19 54.11 -39.15
C LEU A 5 30.76 54.11 -39.32
N ARG A 6 31.41 52.95 -39.11
CA ARG A 6 32.70 52.41 -39.69
C ARG A 6 33.77 52.08 -38.62
N ILE A 7 33.95 50.81 -38.23
CA ILE A 7 34.69 49.67 -38.85
C ILE A 7 36.22 49.82 -38.80
N SER A 8 36.90 48.92 -38.07
CA SER A 8 37.94 48.00 -38.59
C SER A 8 38.46 47.03 -37.50
N VAL A 9 38.90 45.84 -37.94
CA VAL A 9 39.07 44.56 -37.21
C VAL A 9 40.53 44.09 -37.28
N ALA A 10 41.03 43.38 -36.25
CA ALA A 10 41.93 42.19 -36.30
C ALA A 10 42.24 41.70 -34.85
N CYS A 11 41.74 40.54 -34.40
CA CYS A 11 42.31 39.17 -34.44
C CYS A 11 43.43 38.94 -33.38
N LEU A 12 43.55 37.86 -32.59
CA LEU A 12 42.80 36.59 -32.40
C LEU A 12 43.46 35.83 -31.20
N THR A 13 42.69 35.22 -30.29
CA THR A 13 43.08 33.98 -29.56
C THR A 13 41.83 33.23 -29.11
N LEU A 14 41.83 31.90 -29.34
CA LEU A 14 40.71 30.97 -29.19
C LEU A 14 40.22 30.80 -27.75
N LEU A 15 38.89 30.73 -27.59
CA LEU A 15 38.20 30.02 -26.51
C LEU A 15 37.01 29.27 -27.11
N ALA A 16 37.09 27.93 -27.07
CA ALA A 16 36.02 27.04 -27.47
C ALA A 16 34.81 27.21 -26.53
N HIS A 17 33.71 27.76 -27.04
CA HIS A 17 32.41 27.71 -26.38
C HIS A 17 31.61 26.55 -26.98
N GLY A 18 31.43 25.50 -26.19
CA GLY A 18 30.38 24.52 -26.44
C GLY A 18 29.03 25.23 -26.33
N LEU A 19 28.22 25.12 -27.39
CA LEU A 19 26.81 25.48 -27.38
C LEU A 19 26.10 24.52 -26.42
N VAL A 20 25.87 24.95 -25.19
CA VAL A 20 24.87 24.35 -24.31
C VAL A 20 23.52 24.85 -24.83
N SER A 21 22.80 23.99 -25.57
CA SER A 21 21.38 24.20 -25.84
C SER A 21 20.64 24.12 -24.51
N THR A 22 20.22 25.27 -23.97
CA THR A 22 19.26 25.34 -22.87
C THR A 22 17.93 24.77 -23.36
N VAL A 23 17.55 23.59 -22.88
CA VAL A 23 16.21 23.00 -23.12
C VAL A 23 15.21 23.79 -22.27
N VAL A 24 14.42 24.63 -22.92
CA VAL A 24 13.27 25.30 -22.29
C VAL A 24 12.21 24.24 -22.03
N ALA A 25 11.75 24.09 -20.78
CA ALA A 25 10.63 23.22 -20.45
C ALA A 25 9.37 23.66 -21.22
N GLN A 26 8.75 22.75 -21.97
CA GLN A 26 7.59 23.08 -22.80
C GLN A 26 6.34 23.25 -21.91
N GLN A 27 5.72 24.43 -21.94
CA GLN A 27 4.46 24.70 -21.22
C GLN A 27 3.28 23.95 -21.86
N ILE A 28 2.31 23.53 -21.03
CA ILE A 28 1.02 22.99 -21.48
C ILE A 28 0.29 24.00 -22.37
N GLN A 29 -0.21 23.55 -23.53
CA GLN A 29 -0.99 24.39 -24.44
C GLN A 29 -2.47 24.08 -24.29
N LYS A 30 -3.31 25.11 -24.20
CA LYS A 30 -4.76 24.96 -24.05
C LYS A 30 -5.50 25.73 -25.16
N SER A 31 -6.52 25.12 -25.75
CA SER A 31 -7.42 25.76 -26.71
C SER A 31 -8.89 25.41 -26.42
N ASP A 32 -9.74 26.42 -26.32
CA ASP A 32 -11.17 26.22 -26.16
C ASP A 32 -11.80 25.86 -27.50
N LEU A 33 -12.39 24.66 -27.59
CA LEU A 33 -13.00 24.17 -28.83
C LEU A 33 -14.49 24.47 -28.91
N PHE A 34 -15.15 24.52 -27.76
CA PHE A 34 -16.58 24.84 -27.67
C PHE A 34 -16.80 25.73 -26.47
N VAL A 35 -17.46 26.88 -26.67
CA VAL A 35 -17.74 27.87 -25.63
C VAL A 35 -19.26 28.09 -25.58
N ALA A 36 -19.84 27.95 -24.40
CA ALA A 36 -21.27 28.12 -24.17
C ALA A 36 -21.77 29.48 -24.69
N GLY A 37 -22.91 29.47 -25.38
CA GLY A 37 -23.47 30.64 -26.06
C GLY A 37 -23.02 30.81 -27.52
N GLU A 38 -21.92 30.19 -27.94
CA GLU A 38 -21.51 30.16 -29.35
C GLU A 38 -22.27 29.09 -30.13
N GLY A 39 -22.45 29.29 -31.44
CA GLY A 39 -23.07 28.29 -32.33
C GLY A 39 -24.55 28.01 -32.10
N GLY A 40 -25.22 28.80 -31.23
CA GLY A 40 -26.64 28.63 -30.90
C GLY A 40 -26.93 27.60 -29.80
N TYR A 41 -25.92 27.20 -29.02
CA TYR A 41 -26.08 26.23 -27.93
C TYR A 41 -25.78 26.87 -26.58
N GLY A 42 -26.68 26.67 -25.60
CA GLY A 42 -26.52 27.17 -24.24
C GLY A 42 -25.45 26.42 -23.44
N ARG A 43 -25.09 25.19 -23.82
CA ARG A 43 -24.06 24.40 -23.13
C ARG A 43 -23.42 23.36 -24.05
N TYR A 44 -22.12 23.11 -23.85
CA TYR A 44 -21.40 21.97 -24.42
C TYR A 44 -20.93 21.06 -23.28
N HIS A 45 -21.13 19.75 -23.41
CA HIS A 45 -20.84 18.78 -22.36
C HIS A 45 -20.44 17.41 -22.94
N ILE A 46 -20.04 16.47 -22.08
CA ILE A 46 -19.68 15.10 -22.47
C ILE A 46 -18.59 15.09 -23.56
N PRO A 47 -17.38 15.58 -23.25
CA PRO A 47 -16.27 15.56 -24.20
C PRO A 47 -15.80 14.13 -24.48
N GLY A 48 -15.46 13.84 -25.73
CA GLY A 48 -14.73 12.63 -26.10
C GLY A 48 -13.67 12.93 -27.17
N ILE A 49 -12.60 12.13 -27.18
CA ILE A 49 -11.48 12.30 -28.11
C ILE A 49 -10.95 10.95 -28.62
N ALA A 50 -10.67 10.88 -29.93
CA ALA A 50 -10.07 9.72 -30.57
C ALA A 50 -9.03 10.17 -31.61
N VAL A 51 -7.97 9.36 -31.77
CA VAL A 51 -6.95 9.55 -32.79
C VAL A 51 -7.05 8.41 -33.78
N THR A 52 -7.28 8.73 -35.06
CA THR A 52 -7.46 7.72 -36.10
C THR A 52 -6.14 7.08 -36.53
N ALA A 53 -6.21 5.97 -37.27
CA ALA A 53 -5.03 5.35 -37.87
C ALA A 53 -4.21 6.29 -38.77
N ARG A 54 -4.82 7.38 -39.29
CA ARG A 54 -4.11 8.41 -40.08
C ARG A 54 -3.52 9.55 -39.24
N GLY A 55 -3.64 9.48 -37.92
CA GLY A 55 -3.19 10.54 -37.00
C GLY A 55 -4.15 11.74 -36.91
N THR A 56 -5.35 11.63 -37.49
CA THR A 56 -6.38 12.66 -37.37
C THR A 56 -6.95 12.64 -35.96
N VAL A 57 -7.08 13.81 -35.33
CA VAL A 57 -7.72 13.95 -34.02
C VAL A 57 -9.20 14.32 -34.23
N LEU A 58 -10.09 13.56 -33.62
CA LEU A 58 -11.52 13.82 -33.58
C LEU A 58 -11.91 14.19 -32.14
N ALA A 59 -12.50 15.36 -31.95
CA ALA A 59 -13.06 15.79 -30.66
C ALA A 59 -14.56 16.02 -30.81
N TRP A 60 -15.37 15.36 -29.98
CA TRP A 60 -16.83 15.45 -30.04
C TRP A 60 -17.44 15.77 -28.68
N CYS A 61 -18.68 16.26 -28.71
CA CYS A 61 -19.42 16.59 -27.50
C CYS A 61 -20.94 16.55 -27.73
N GLU A 62 -21.68 16.49 -26.62
CA GLU A 62 -23.08 16.89 -26.57
C GLU A 62 -23.20 18.43 -26.61
N ALA A 63 -23.92 18.96 -27.58
CA ALA A 63 -24.27 20.37 -27.69
C ALA A 63 -25.75 20.56 -27.32
N ARG A 64 -25.99 21.11 -26.13
CA ARG A 64 -27.33 21.28 -25.55
C ARG A 64 -27.84 22.67 -25.88
N ARG A 65 -29.05 22.76 -26.47
CA ARG A 65 -29.62 24.07 -26.86
C ARG A 65 -29.89 24.96 -25.67
N ASN A 66 -30.37 24.39 -24.56
CA ASN A 66 -30.68 25.13 -23.34
C ASN A 66 -29.60 24.93 -22.26
N ALA A 67 -29.90 25.43 -21.05
CA ALA A 67 -28.92 25.64 -20.00
C ALA A 67 -28.53 24.39 -19.20
N GLY A 68 -28.86 23.15 -19.62
CA GLY A 68 -28.10 21.97 -19.18
C GLY A 68 -28.83 20.80 -18.52
N SER A 69 -30.05 20.46 -18.95
CA SER A 69 -30.65 19.17 -18.59
C SER A 69 -29.92 18.01 -19.31
N ASP A 70 -29.90 16.80 -18.74
CA ASP A 70 -29.45 15.60 -19.47
C ASP A 70 -30.48 15.13 -20.51
N TRP A 71 -31.72 15.62 -20.39
CA TRP A 71 -32.87 15.31 -21.25
C TRP A 71 -33.25 16.47 -22.20
N ASP A 72 -32.31 17.40 -22.42
CA ASP A 72 -32.50 18.62 -23.22
C ASP A 72 -32.66 18.31 -24.72
N ASP A 73 -32.83 19.36 -25.54
CA ASP A 73 -32.60 19.26 -26.99
C ASP A 73 -31.08 19.22 -27.23
N ILE A 74 -30.56 18.04 -27.60
CA ILE A 74 -29.12 17.78 -27.66
C ILE A 74 -28.74 17.30 -29.05
N ASP A 75 -27.78 17.98 -29.67
CA ASP A 75 -27.09 17.53 -30.87
C ASP A 75 -25.71 16.96 -30.52
N ILE A 76 -25.17 16.06 -31.36
CA ILE A 76 -23.77 15.63 -31.26
C ILE A 76 -22.95 16.40 -32.29
N LEU A 77 -21.97 17.16 -31.81
CA LEU A 77 -21.04 17.92 -32.64
C LEU A 77 -19.65 17.31 -32.60
N LEU A 78 -18.93 17.43 -33.71
CA LEU A 78 -17.55 17.00 -33.85
C LEU A 78 -16.71 18.08 -34.53
N ARG A 79 -15.46 18.24 -34.06
CA ARG A 79 -14.40 18.97 -34.74
C ARG A 79 -13.26 18.01 -35.07
N ARG A 80 -12.56 18.29 -36.16
CA ARG A 80 -11.48 17.46 -36.70
C ARG A 80 -10.19 18.27 -36.81
N SER A 81 -9.06 17.67 -36.45
CA SER A 81 -7.72 18.23 -36.60
C SER A 81 -6.81 17.24 -37.33
N THR A 82 -5.98 17.76 -38.25
CA THR A 82 -4.99 16.99 -39.01
C THR A 82 -3.55 17.34 -38.66
N ASP A 83 -3.35 18.10 -37.59
CA ASP A 83 -2.07 18.63 -37.13
C ASP A 83 -1.92 18.43 -35.61
N SER A 84 -2.27 17.23 -35.14
CA SER A 84 -2.13 16.83 -33.74
C SER A 84 -2.84 17.75 -32.73
N GLY A 85 -4.01 18.28 -33.12
CA GLY A 85 -4.85 19.13 -32.28
C GLY A 85 -4.46 20.61 -32.25
N VAL A 86 -3.57 21.08 -33.13
CA VAL A 86 -3.17 22.49 -33.19
C VAL A 86 -4.28 23.36 -33.80
N THR A 87 -4.79 22.97 -34.97
CA THR A 87 -5.90 23.65 -35.64
C THR A 87 -7.09 22.71 -35.84
N TRP A 88 -8.30 23.30 -35.87
CA TRP A 88 -9.55 22.55 -35.86
C TRP A 88 -10.48 23.02 -36.97
N SER A 89 -11.18 22.07 -37.58
CA SER A 89 -12.28 22.36 -38.50
C SER A 89 -13.43 23.09 -37.78
N PRO A 90 -14.34 23.74 -38.53
CA PRO A 90 -15.65 24.10 -38.01
C PRO A 90 -16.36 22.88 -37.40
N ALA A 91 -17.19 23.12 -36.38
CA ALA A 91 -18.00 22.08 -35.76
C ALA A 91 -19.03 21.54 -36.76
N GLN A 92 -19.17 20.22 -36.83
CA GLN A 92 -20.12 19.52 -37.69
C GLN A 92 -21.10 18.73 -36.82
N ARG A 93 -22.39 18.82 -37.15
CA ARG A 93 -23.42 17.94 -36.57
C ARG A 93 -23.36 16.58 -37.27
N ILE A 94 -23.11 15.52 -36.50
CA ILE A 94 -22.77 14.20 -37.08
C ILE A 94 -23.85 13.13 -36.91
N VAL A 95 -24.94 13.43 -36.19
CA VAL A 95 -26.06 12.50 -36.00
C VAL A 95 -27.38 13.10 -36.48
N GLU A 96 -28.15 12.29 -37.19
CA GLU A 96 -29.55 12.57 -37.53
C GLU A 96 -30.24 11.23 -37.77
N VAL A 97 -31.19 10.88 -36.91
CA VAL A 97 -32.00 9.66 -37.07
C VAL A 97 -33.28 9.99 -37.84
N SER A 98 -33.60 9.23 -38.87
CA SER A 98 -34.87 9.34 -39.59
C SER A 98 -36.00 8.62 -38.84
N GLY A 99 -37.24 9.13 -38.90
CA GLY A 99 -38.41 8.45 -38.36
C GLY A 99 -38.80 8.93 -36.95
N ASP A 100 -39.46 8.06 -36.20
CA ASP A 100 -40.02 8.39 -34.88
C ASP A 100 -38.93 8.66 -33.83
N LYS A 101 -39.12 9.73 -33.06
CA LYS A 101 -38.22 10.28 -32.03
C LYS A 101 -39.01 10.52 -30.74
N GLN A 102 -39.76 9.50 -30.32
CA GLN A 102 -40.54 9.57 -29.10
C GLN A 102 -39.64 9.82 -27.88
N LYS A 103 -39.97 10.86 -27.11
CA LYS A 103 -39.35 11.14 -25.81
C LYS A 103 -39.51 9.96 -24.86
N ASN A 104 -38.47 9.64 -24.08
CA ASN A 104 -38.55 8.55 -23.11
C ASN A 104 -39.69 8.82 -22.08
N PRO A 105 -40.60 7.85 -21.83
CA PRO A 105 -41.67 8.01 -20.84
C PRO A 105 -41.18 8.36 -19.42
N PHE A 106 -39.95 7.98 -19.05
CA PHE A 106 -39.35 8.36 -17.78
C PHE A 106 -38.86 9.80 -17.77
N ALA A 107 -38.38 10.32 -18.90
CA ALA A 107 -38.05 11.73 -19.06
C ALA A 107 -39.29 12.62 -18.90
N LEU A 108 -40.43 12.20 -19.47
CA LEU A 108 -41.70 12.93 -19.39
C LEU A 108 -42.25 13.06 -17.96
N LYS A 109 -41.76 12.26 -17.00
CA LYS A 109 -42.11 12.38 -15.58
C LYS A 109 -41.29 13.46 -14.86
N LEU A 110 -40.23 13.97 -15.47
CA LEU A 110 -39.38 15.01 -14.90
C LEU A 110 -39.98 16.39 -15.17
N LYS A 111 -39.93 17.28 -14.17
CA LYS A 111 -40.60 18.60 -14.19
C LYS A 111 -40.13 19.55 -15.29
N SER A 112 -38.95 19.32 -15.86
CA SER A 112 -38.26 20.22 -16.79
C SER A 112 -38.10 19.67 -18.21
N THR A 113 -38.79 18.58 -18.55
CA THR A 113 -38.67 17.95 -19.87
C THR A 113 -39.67 18.53 -20.86
N ASP A 114 -39.19 19.05 -21.97
CA ASP A 114 -40.04 19.46 -23.10
C ASP A 114 -40.30 18.25 -24.03
N PRO A 115 -41.56 17.83 -24.21
CA PRO A 115 -41.90 16.66 -25.03
C PRO A 115 -41.60 16.83 -26.53
N THR A 116 -41.32 18.04 -27.00
CA THR A 116 -41.05 18.34 -28.42
C THR A 116 -39.57 18.29 -28.79
N THR A 117 -38.69 18.20 -27.79
CA THR A 117 -37.22 18.19 -27.97
C THR A 117 -36.67 16.80 -28.24
N VAL A 118 -35.50 16.73 -28.86
CA VAL A 118 -34.83 15.46 -29.19
C VAL A 118 -33.47 15.39 -28.49
N THR A 119 -33.26 14.33 -27.73
CA THR A 119 -32.03 14.07 -26.97
C THR A 119 -31.20 13.02 -27.70
N TYR A 120 -30.15 13.46 -28.41
CA TYR A 120 -29.04 12.57 -28.79
C TYR A 120 -27.97 12.62 -27.68
N ASN A 121 -27.59 11.47 -27.11
CA ASN A 121 -26.76 11.46 -25.90
C ASN A 121 -25.69 10.36 -25.91
N ASN A 122 -24.72 10.51 -25.02
CA ASN A 122 -23.68 9.52 -24.71
C ASN A 122 -22.96 8.94 -25.95
N PRO A 123 -22.40 9.80 -26.84
CA PRO A 123 -21.66 9.34 -28.00
C PRO A 123 -20.32 8.68 -27.62
N VAL A 124 -20.03 7.53 -28.23
CA VAL A 124 -18.75 6.82 -28.14
C VAL A 124 -18.19 6.60 -29.53
N LEU A 125 -16.94 6.98 -29.75
CA LEU A 125 -16.22 6.66 -30.98
C LEU A 125 -15.13 5.61 -30.72
N ILE A 126 -14.85 4.78 -31.72
CA ILE A 126 -13.70 3.86 -31.75
C ILE A 126 -12.94 4.12 -33.05
N ALA A 127 -11.68 4.48 -32.93
CA ALA A 127 -10.76 4.53 -34.07
C ALA A 127 -10.22 3.12 -34.34
N ASP A 128 -10.69 2.51 -35.43
CA ASP A 128 -10.19 1.21 -35.88
C ASP A 128 -8.82 1.37 -36.55
N ARG A 129 -8.00 0.34 -36.42
CA ARG A 129 -6.69 0.23 -37.08
C ARG A 129 -6.80 0.16 -38.60
N ASP A 130 -7.95 -0.27 -39.15
CA ASP A 130 -8.19 -0.26 -40.61
C ASP A 130 -8.50 1.14 -41.18
N GLY A 131 -8.62 2.15 -40.32
CA GLY A 131 -8.96 3.53 -40.68
C GLY A 131 -10.45 3.85 -40.62
N THR A 132 -11.31 2.88 -40.32
CA THR A 132 -12.71 3.08 -40.01
C THR A 132 -12.85 3.77 -38.65
N VAL A 133 -13.80 4.70 -38.54
CA VAL A 133 -14.21 5.28 -37.26
C VAL A 133 -15.63 4.79 -36.98
N HIS A 134 -15.77 4.00 -35.93
CA HIS A 134 -17.05 3.51 -35.44
C HIS A 134 -17.64 4.54 -34.48
N MET A 135 -18.96 4.72 -34.52
CA MET A 135 -19.67 5.60 -33.58
C MET A 135 -20.94 4.90 -33.09
N LEU A 136 -21.11 4.91 -31.78
CA LEU A 136 -22.35 4.55 -31.12
C LEU A 136 -22.89 5.76 -30.37
N PHE A 137 -24.22 5.90 -30.33
CA PHE A 137 -24.88 6.95 -29.57
C PHE A 137 -26.27 6.51 -29.17
N CYS A 138 -26.85 7.21 -28.21
CA CYS A 138 -28.19 6.96 -27.73
C CYS A 138 -29.16 8.01 -28.27
N LEU A 139 -30.40 7.58 -28.49
CA LEU A 139 -31.55 8.45 -28.68
C LEU A 139 -32.45 8.29 -27.46
N GLU A 140 -32.70 9.40 -26.77
CA GLU A 140 -33.61 9.49 -25.62
C GLU A 140 -33.26 8.51 -24.48
N TYR A 141 -31.98 8.18 -24.30
CA TYR A 141 -31.52 7.15 -23.35
C TYR A 141 -32.31 5.82 -23.43
N MET A 142 -32.92 5.51 -24.57
CA MET A 142 -33.84 4.36 -24.70
C MET A 142 -33.46 3.47 -25.87
N ARG A 143 -32.85 4.07 -26.90
CA ARG A 143 -32.46 3.39 -28.14
C ARG A 143 -30.98 3.64 -28.40
N CYS A 144 -30.29 2.66 -28.93
CA CYS A 144 -28.87 2.78 -29.29
C CYS A 144 -28.71 2.63 -30.80
N PHE A 145 -27.88 3.49 -31.39
CA PHE A 145 -27.61 3.54 -32.82
C PHE A 145 -26.12 3.43 -33.08
N TYR A 146 -25.79 2.81 -34.21
CA TYR A 146 -24.45 2.66 -34.74
C TYR A 146 -24.35 3.33 -36.11
N GLN A 147 -23.24 4.04 -36.33
CA GLN A 147 -22.82 4.54 -37.64
C GLN A 147 -21.30 4.46 -37.77
N ARG A 148 -20.77 4.60 -38.99
CA ARG A 148 -19.33 4.59 -39.21
C ARG A 148 -18.90 5.59 -40.28
N SER A 149 -17.66 6.04 -40.18
CA SER A 149 -16.95 6.78 -41.21
C SER A 149 -15.83 5.90 -41.76
N VAL A 150 -15.73 5.81 -43.08
CA VAL A 150 -14.63 5.10 -43.80
C VAL A 150 -13.67 6.09 -44.46
N ASP A 151 -13.85 7.37 -44.19
CA ASP A 151 -13.10 8.48 -44.74
C ASP A 151 -12.54 9.40 -43.63
N ASP A 152 -12.21 8.79 -42.48
CA ASP A 152 -11.45 9.41 -41.38
C ASP A 152 -12.18 10.58 -40.70
N GLY A 153 -13.48 10.36 -40.47
CA GLY A 153 -14.38 11.27 -39.78
C GLY A 153 -14.96 12.38 -40.65
N LEU A 154 -14.81 12.35 -41.98
CA LEU A 154 -15.34 13.38 -42.88
C LEU A 154 -16.83 13.19 -43.16
N THR A 155 -17.25 11.96 -43.48
CA THR A 155 -18.66 11.62 -43.71
C THR A 155 -19.04 10.36 -42.94
N TRP A 156 -20.33 10.24 -42.64
CA TRP A 156 -20.88 9.19 -41.79
C TRP A 156 -21.95 8.40 -42.54
N SER A 157 -21.95 7.08 -42.37
CA SER A 157 -23.04 6.23 -42.85
C SER A 157 -24.35 6.60 -42.17
N ARG A 158 -25.47 6.23 -42.79
CA ARG A 158 -26.79 6.34 -42.13
C ARG A 158 -26.79 5.57 -40.79
N PRO A 159 -27.36 6.12 -39.71
CA PRO A 159 -27.51 5.40 -38.44
C PRO A 159 -28.32 4.12 -38.59
N VAL A 160 -27.85 3.05 -37.97
CA VAL A 160 -28.52 1.75 -37.85
C VAL A 160 -28.85 1.52 -36.38
N GLU A 161 -30.10 1.19 -36.07
CA GLU A 161 -30.51 0.90 -34.70
C GLU A 161 -29.99 -0.48 -34.25
N ILE A 162 -29.38 -0.52 -33.07
CA ILE A 162 -28.83 -1.72 -32.43
C ILE A 162 -29.41 -1.94 -31.02
N THR A 163 -30.55 -1.31 -30.71
CA THR A 163 -31.23 -1.43 -29.40
C THR A 163 -31.48 -2.90 -29.00
N GLN A 164 -31.70 -3.78 -29.97
CA GLN A 164 -31.91 -5.22 -29.72
C GLN A 164 -30.73 -5.89 -28.99
N THR A 165 -29.50 -5.38 -29.13
CA THR A 165 -28.34 -5.87 -28.37
C THR A 165 -28.54 -5.67 -26.86
N PHE A 166 -29.20 -4.58 -26.45
CA PHE A 166 -29.44 -4.26 -25.04
C PHE A 166 -30.59 -5.06 -24.44
N GLU A 167 -31.53 -5.53 -25.26
CA GLU A 167 -32.67 -6.33 -24.79
C GLU A 167 -32.21 -7.62 -24.10
N THR A 168 -31.05 -8.18 -24.49
CA THR A 168 -30.43 -9.34 -23.83
C THR A 168 -30.10 -9.09 -22.35
N PHE A 169 -29.85 -7.84 -21.93
CA PHE A 169 -29.62 -7.53 -20.52
C PHE A 169 -30.89 -7.63 -19.67
N ARG A 170 -32.10 -7.57 -20.25
CA ARG A 170 -33.36 -7.54 -19.47
C ARG A 170 -33.58 -8.78 -18.62
N ASP A 171 -33.01 -9.91 -19.03
CA ASP A 171 -33.09 -11.17 -18.27
C ASP A 171 -32.37 -11.08 -16.92
N THR A 172 -31.38 -10.18 -16.80
CA THR A 172 -30.57 -9.97 -15.59
C THR A 172 -30.82 -8.63 -14.92
N TYR A 173 -31.24 -7.62 -15.68
CA TYR A 173 -31.47 -6.26 -15.19
C TYR A 173 -32.55 -5.55 -16.02
N ASP A 174 -33.71 -5.24 -15.41
CA ASP A 174 -34.86 -4.61 -16.09
C ASP A 174 -34.63 -3.11 -16.39
N TRP A 175 -33.70 -2.84 -17.30
CA TRP A 175 -33.29 -1.50 -17.66
C TRP A 175 -34.41 -0.73 -18.37
N LYS A 176 -34.55 0.56 -18.05
CA LYS A 176 -35.47 1.52 -18.71
C LYS A 176 -34.72 2.70 -19.33
N VAL A 177 -33.46 2.85 -18.94
CA VAL A 177 -32.52 3.88 -19.39
C VAL A 177 -31.23 3.17 -19.73
N LEU A 178 -30.69 3.45 -20.92
CA LEU A 178 -29.40 2.95 -21.41
C LEU A 178 -28.50 4.10 -21.87
N ALA A 179 -27.20 3.84 -21.84
CA ALA A 179 -26.17 4.78 -22.29
C ALA A 179 -24.88 4.05 -22.72
N THR A 180 -24.24 4.57 -23.76
CA THR A 180 -22.90 4.15 -24.21
C THR A 180 -21.82 5.08 -23.67
N GLY A 181 -20.80 4.57 -22.96
CA GLY A 181 -19.72 5.41 -22.43
C GLY A 181 -20.16 6.43 -21.37
N PRO A 182 -19.73 7.71 -21.45
CA PRO A 182 -19.15 8.40 -22.61
C PRO A 182 -17.65 8.10 -22.83
N ASN A 183 -16.96 8.92 -23.66
CA ASN A 183 -15.56 8.79 -24.12
C ASN A 183 -15.37 7.83 -25.29
N HIS A 184 -14.13 7.47 -25.61
CA HIS A 184 -13.81 6.50 -26.65
C HIS A 184 -13.91 5.04 -26.16
N GLY A 185 -14.26 4.14 -27.08
CA GLY A 185 -14.13 2.70 -26.88
C GLY A 185 -12.78 2.18 -27.38
N ILE A 186 -12.58 0.87 -27.32
CA ILE A 186 -11.31 0.24 -27.70
C ILE A 186 -11.49 -0.83 -28.77
N GLN A 187 -10.41 -1.10 -29.51
CA GLN A 187 -10.27 -2.28 -30.35
C GLN A 187 -9.12 -3.14 -29.81
N LEU A 188 -9.39 -4.42 -29.53
CA LEU A 188 -8.38 -5.34 -29.00
C LEU A 188 -7.25 -5.57 -30.00
N THR A 189 -6.02 -5.68 -29.49
CA THR A 189 -4.80 -5.81 -30.29
C THR A 189 -4.72 -7.11 -31.07
N THR A 190 -3.83 -7.17 -32.05
CA THR A 190 -3.61 -8.36 -32.88
C THR A 190 -2.98 -9.53 -32.12
N SER A 191 -2.36 -9.29 -30.96
CA SER A 191 -1.88 -10.35 -30.06
C SER A 191 -2.99 -11.00 -29.25
N HIS A 192 -4.13 -10.31 -29.08
CA HIS A 192 -5.25 -10.79 -28.29
C HIS A 192 -5.95 -11.98 -28.97
N LYS A 193 -6.47 -12.92 -28.16
CA LYS A 193 -7.24 -14.08 -28.66
C LYS A 193 -8.47 -13.67 -29.50
N HIS A 194 -9.08 -12.54 -29.16
CA HIS A 194 -10.20 -11.90 -29.85
C HIS A 194 -9.73 -10.67 -30.65
N ALA A 195 -8.61 -10.78 -31.34
CA ALA A 195 -8.02 -9.69 -32.12
C ALA A 195 -9.05 -8.98 -33.02
N GLY A 196 -9.06 -7.64 -32.97
CA GLY A 196 -9.97 -6.82 -33.77
C GLY A 196 -11.36 -6.61 -33.16
N ARG A 197 -11.70 -7.27 -32.05
CA ARG A 197 -12.95 -7.03 -31.30
C ARG A 197 -13.05 -5.57 -30.89
N LEU A 198 -14.19 -4.96 -31.19
CA LEU A 198 -14.59 -3.63 -30.72
C LEU A 198 -15.30 -3.75 -29.39
N ILE A 199 -14.97 -2.92 -28.40
CA ILE A 199 -15.59 -2.93 -27.07
C ILE A 199 -16.07 -1.53 -26.70
N VAL A 200 -17.31 -1.45 -26.24
CA VAL A 200 -17.95 -0.23 -25.75
C VAL A 200 -18.51 -0.49 -24.35
N PRO A 201 -17.99 0.19 -23.31
CA PRO A 201 -18.63 0.21 -22.00
C PRO A 201 -20.02 0.84 -22.08
N VAL A 202 -20.96 0.29 -21.31
CA VAL A 202 -22.34 0.78 -21.23
C VAL A 202 -22.80 0.83 -19.79
N TRP A 203 -23.79 1.67 -19.52
CA TRP A 203 -24.52 1.61 -18.26
C TRP A 203 -26.03 1.56 -18.48
N LEU A 204 -26.69 0.90 -17.55
CA LEU A 204 -28.12 0.61 -17.58
C LEU A 204 -28.75 1.03 -16.26
N SER A 205 -29.95 1.58 -16.29
CA SER A 205 -30.69 2.00 -15.10
C SER A 205 -32.13 1.54 -15.17
N THR A 206 -32.72 1.19 -14.03
CA THR A 206 -34.17 0.86 -13.94
C THR A 206 -35.07 2.10 -14.03
N GLY A 207 -34.51 3.30 -14.01
CA GLY A 207 -35.26 4.54 -14.21
C GLY A 207 -36.05 5.02 -12.99
N THR A 208 -35.87 4.42 -11.82
CA THR A 208 -36.71 4.65 -10.64
C THR A 208 -36.22 5.78 -9.73
N GLY A 209 -34.98 6.24 -9.90
CA GLY A 209 -34.39 7.30 -9.09
C GLY A 209 -33.45 8.23 -9.85
N GLY A 210 -33.17 9.39 -9.26
CA GLY A 210 -32.09 10.29 -9.68
C GLY A 210 -32.08 10.68 -11.15
N ASN A 211 -33.13 11.37 -11.60
CA ASN A 211 -33.38 11.74 -13.00
C ASN A 211 -33.45 10.54 -13.95
N ALA A 212 -33.96 9.41 -13.45
CA ALA A 212 -34.03 8.12 -14.12
C ALA A 212 -32.67 7.45 -14.40
N HIS A 213 -31.57 7.95 -13.82
CA HIS A 213 -30.25 7.34 -13.95
C HIS A 213 -29.92 6.35 -12.80
N ARG A 214 -30.86 6.07 -11.90
CA ARG A 214 -30.65 5.19 -10.75
C ARG A 214 -31.80 4.19 -10.53
N PRO A 215 -31.54 3.10 -9.80
CA PRO A 215 -30.22 2.47 -9.62
C PRO A 215 -29.60 2.11 -10.97
N SER A 216 -28.28 1.95 -11.03
CA SER A 216 -27.56 1.65 -12.28
C SER A 216 -26.54 0.53 -12.15
N VAL A 217 -26.28 -0.17 -13.26
CA VAL A 217 -25.22 -1.17 -13.43
C VAL A 217 -24.32 -0.82 -14.61
N THR A 218 -23.10 -1.34 -14.65
CA THR A 218 -22.20 -1.21 -15.82
C THR A 218 -21.93 -2.57 -16.47
N ALA A 219 -21.80 -2.57 -17.78
CA ALA A 219 -21.52 -3.74 -18.62
C ALA A 219 -20.72 -3.32 -19.86
N THR A 220 -20.48 -4.25 -20.79
CA THR A 220 -19.95 -3.93 -22.12
C THR A 220 -20.86 -4.50 -23.22
N ILE A 221 -20.83 -3.86 -24.38
CA ILE A 221 -21.24 -4.47 -25.65
C ILE A 221 -20.02 -4.56 -26.57
N TYR A 222 -20.03 -5.53 -27.46
CA TYR A 222 -18.89 -5.77 -28.35
C TYR A 222 -19.30 -6.20 -29.75
N SER A 223 -18.36 -6.08 -30.69
CA SER A 223 -18.50 -6.55 -32.06
C SER A 223 -17.23 -7.27 -32.51
N ASP A 224 -17.39 -8.45 -33.10
CA ASP A 224 -16.30 -9.29 -33.63
C ASP A 224 -16.18 -9.23 -35.16
N ASP A 225 -17.03 -8.45 -35.84
CA ASP A 225 -17.17 -8.45 -37.30
C ASP A 225 -17.01 -7.06 -37.95
N GLY A 226 -16.29 -6.17 -37.26
CA GLY A 226 -16.04 -4.80 -37.70
C GLY A 226 -17.28 -3.89 -37.58
N GLY A 227 -18.09 -4.11 -36.54
CA GLY A 227 -19.27 -3.32 -36.23
C GLY A 227 -20.50 -3.64 -37.09
N LYS A 228 -20.55 -4.80 -37.76
CA LYS A 228 -21.74 -5.21 -38.53
C LYS A 228 -22.82 -5.73 -37.60
N THR A 229 -22.44 -6.48 -36.57
CA THR A 229 -23.32 -6.98 -35.51
C THR A 229 -22.75 -6.68 -34.13
N TRP A 230 -23.63 -6.52 -33.14
CA TRP A 230 -23.29 -6.16 -31.76
C TRP A 230 -23.91 -7.14 -30.78
N GLN A 231 -23.13 -7.51 -29.77
CA GLN A 231 -23.47 -8.52 -28.77
C GLN A 231 -23.33 -7.92 -27.36
N ALA A 232 -24.20 -8.34 -26.44
CA ALA A 232 -24.10 -8.00 -25.03
C ALA A 232 -23.06 -8.89 -24.32
N GLY A 233 -22.26 -8.29 -23.43
CA GLY A 233 -21.49 -9.02 -22.45
C GLY A 233 -22.29 -9.33 -21.18
N ASP A 234 -21.58 -9.66 -20.10
CA ASP A 234 -22.14 -9.79 -18.75
C ASP A 234 -22.17 -8.42 -18.04
N VAL A 235 -23.01 -8.30 -17.01
CA VAL A 235 -22.93 -7.19 -16.05
C VAL A 235 -21.59 -7.25 -15.32
N ALA A 236 -20.77 -6.22 -15.48
CA ALA A 236 -19.43 -6.15 -14.92
C ALA A 236 -19.41 -5.67 -13.47
N VAL A 237 -20.24 -4.67 -13.14
CA VAL A 237 -20.41 -4.18 -11.76
C VAL A 237 -21.90 -4.05 -11.45
N PRO A 238 -22.44 -4.85 -10.52
CA PRO A 238 -23.84 -4.77 -10.10
C PRO A 238 -24.08 -3.58 -9.16
N CYS A 239 -25.34 -3.18 -8.99
CA CYS A 239 -25.74 -2.21 -7.98
C CYS A 239 -26.02 -2.96 -6.67
N THR A 240 -25.21 -2.75 -5.64
CA THR A 240 -25.35 -3.38 -4.32
C THR A 240 -25.29 -2.32 -3.22
N GLU A 241 -25.36 -2.74 -1.94
CA GLU A 241 -25.12 -1.83 -0.81
C GLU A 241 -23.69 -1.30 -0.78
N GLU A 242 -22.73 -2.07 -1.30
CA GLU A 242 -21.32 -1.70 -1.39
C GLU A 242 -21.03 -0.90 -2.67
N PHE A 243 -21.47 -1.41 -3.84
CA PHE A 243 -21.27 -0.79 -5.15
C PHE A 243 -22.52 -0.01 -5.55
N ILE A 244 -22.56 1.25 -5.16
CA ILE A 244 -23.75 2.10 -5.31
C ILE A 244 -23.70 2.79 -6.67
N ASN A 245 -24.72 2.54 -7.50
CA ASN A 245 -24.93 3.17 -8.80
C ASN A 245 -23.67 3.24 -9.71
N PRO A 246 -22.95 2.11 -9.96
CA PRO A 246 -21.92 2.09 -10.99
C PRO A 246 -22.50 2.49 -12.35
N ASN A 247 -21.80 3.36 -13.09
CA ASN A 247 -22.31 3.93 -14.34
C ASN A 247 -21.23 4.12 -15.42
N GLU A 248 -20.77 5.35 -15.63
CA GLU A 248 -19.88 5.77 -16.72
C GLU A 248 -18.50 5.12 -16.57
N THR A 249 -18.11 4.40 -17.61
CA THR A 249 -16.98 3.47 -17.55
C THR A 249 -16.08 3.65 -18.76
N VAL A 250 -14.77 3.53 -18.54
CA VAL A 250 -13.78 3.45 -19.61
C VAL A 250 -13.08 2.11 -19.61
N ALA A 251 -12.69 1.65 -20.80
CA ALA A 251 -12.01 0.37 -20.99
C ALA A 251 -10.57 0.59 -21.48
N ILE A 252 -9.66 -0.29 -21.06
CA ILE A 252 -8.31 -0.37 -21.60
C ILE A 252 -7.86 -1.83 -21.67
N GLU A 253 -7.18 -2.21 -22.75
CA GLU A 253 -6.52 -3.50 -22.88
C GLU A 253 -5.16 -3.46 -22.16
N LEU A 254 -4.93 -4.39 -21.23
CA LEU A 254 -3.72 -4.59 -20.46
C LEU A 254 -2.66 -5.39 -21.24
N ALA A 255 -1.41 -5.32 -20.80
CA ALA A 255 -0.30 -6.05 -21.41
C ALA A 255 -0.41 -7.59 -21.25
N ASP A 256 -1.24 -8.08 -20.34
CA ASP A 256 -1.52 -9.50 -20.14
C ASP A 256 -2.80 -9.98 -20.86
N ASP A 257 -3.22 -9.24 -21.89
CA ASP A 257 -4.40 -9.44 -22.72
C ASP A 257 -5.74 -9.30 -21.98
N ARG A 258 -5.78 -8.93 -20.69
CA ARG A 258 -7.06 -8.61 -20.04
C ARG A 258 -7.58 -7.24 -20.46
N VAL A 259 -8.89 -7.06 -20.43
CA VAL A 259 -9.54 -5.76 -20.51
C VAL A 259 -9.89 -5.31 -19.11
N LEU A 260 -9.38 -4.15 -18.72
CA LEU A 260 -9.68 -3.47 -17.47
C LEU A 260 -10.75 -2.41 -17.71
N LEU A 261 -11.77 -2.41 -16.84
CA LEU A 261 -12.74 -1.33 -16.74
C LEU A 261 -12.43 -0.46 -15.53
N ASN A 262 -12.49 0.86 -15.72
CA ASN A 262 -12.41 1.86 -14.67
C ASN A 262 -13.74 2.59 -14.56
N VAL A 263 -14.47 2.35 -13.46
CA VAL A 263 -15.91 2.56 -13.35
C VAL A 263 -16.24 3.69 -12.37
N ARG A 264 -17.01 4.68 -12.86
CA ARG A 264 -17.60 5.72 -12.03
C ARG A 264 -18.70 5.15 -11.16
N ASN A 265 -18.77 5.59 -9.90
CA ASN A 265 -19.79 5.13 -8.95
C ASN A 265 -20.17 6.20 -7.93
N GLU A 266 -21.19 5.91 -7.11
CA GLU A 266 -21.69 6.75 -6.02
C GLU A 266 -21.48 6.13 -4.64
N SER A 267 -20.56 5.17 -4.54
CA SER A 267 -20.32 4.38 -3.33
C SER A 267 -19.68 5.21 -2.23
N LEU A 268 -19.85 4.75 -0.99
CA LEU A 268 -19.35 5.45 0.20
C LEU A 268 -17.81 5.56 0.22
N ALA A 269 -17.12 4.65 -0.47
CA ALA A 269 -15.66 4.57 -0.51
C ALA A 269 -14.98 5.77 -1.20
N HIS A 270 -15.69 6.51 -2.08
CA HIS A 270 -15.08 7.60 -2.87
C HIS A 270 -13.80 7.17 -3.60
N ARG A 271 -13.84 5.97 -4.18
CA ARG A 271 -12.80 5.40 -5.05
C ARG A 271 -13.39 4.88 -6.34
N ARG A 272 -12.59 4.92 -7.41
CA ARG A 272 -12.93 4.25 -8.68
C ARG A 272 -13.05 2.75 -8.44
N ILE A 273 -14.03 2.11 -9.07
CA ILE A 273 -14.13 0.66 -9.08
C ILE A 273 -13.35 0.14 -10.29
N LEU A 274 -12.46 -0.83 -10.07
CA LEU A 274 -11.78 -1.55 -11.13
C LEU A 274 -12.30 -2.97 -11.22
N VAL A 275 -12.47 -3.45 -12.44
CA VAL A 275 -12.86 -4.83 -12.74
C VAL A 275 -12.24 -5.27 -14.06
N SER A 276 -11.80 -6.52 -14.17
CA SER A 276 -11.12 -7.02 -15.38
C SER A 276 -11.75 -8.29 -15.94
N SER A 277 -11.62 -8.49 -17.25
CA SER A 277 -12.07 -9.68 -17.97
C SER A 277 -11.02 -10.09 -19.01
N ARG A 278 -10.93 -11.38 -19.34
CA ARG A 278 -10.03 -11.89 -20.39
C ARG A 278 -10.50 -11.62 -21.81
N ASP A 279 -11.78 -11.36 -22.02
CA ASP A 279 -12.35 -11.11 -23.36
C ASP A 279 -13.02 -9.73 -23.46
N GLY A 280 -13.05 -8.99 -22.34
CA GLY A 280 -13.68 -7.69 -22.18
C GLY A 280 -15.20 -7.70 -22.33
N ALA A 281 -15.82 -8.87 -22.21
CA ALA A 281 -17.26 -9.06 -22.34
C ALA A 281 -17.84 -9.88 -21.19
N THR A 282 -17.19 -10.98 -20.82
CA THR A 282 -17.74 -11.98 -19.88
C THR A 282 -16.73 -12.34 -18.79
N GLY A 283 -17.19 -13.02 -17.74
CA GLY A 283 -16.30 -13.58 -16.71
C GLY A 283 -15.46 -12.52 -15.98
N TRP A 284 -16.09 -11.40 -15.64
CA TRP A 284 -15.49 -10.30 -14.89
C TRP A 284 -14.98 -10.76 -13.51
N THR A 285 -13.84 -10.23 -13.06
CA THR A 285 -13.37 -10.40 -11.68
C THR A 285 -14.35 -9.79 -10.69
N VAL A 286 -14.20 -10.10 -9.39
CA VAL A 286 -14.94 -9.38 -8.35
C VAL A 286 -14.59 -7.88 -8.43
N PRO A 287 -15.58 -6.96 -8.48
CA PRO A 287 -15.30 -5.53 -8.49
C PRO A 287 -14.57 -5.10 -7.21
N ALA A 288 -13.60 -4.19 -7.32
CA ALA A 288 -12.85 -3.69 -6.16
C ALA A 288 -12.60 -2.19 -6.27
N PHE A 289 -12.61 -1.49 -5.13
CA PHE A 289 -12.21 -0.09 -5.05
C PHE A 289 -10.68 0.03 -5.18
N HIS A 290 -10.19 0.93 -6.03
CA HIS A 290 -8.76 1.17 -6.16
C HIS A 290 -8.29 2.29 -5.21
N PRO A 291 -7.30 2.05 -4.32
CA PRO A 291 -6.93 2.99 -3.27
C PRO A 291 -6.36 4.31 -3.80
N ASP A 292 -5.64 4.28 -4.93
CA ASP A 292 -5.00 5.47 -5.52
C ASP A 292 -5.95 6.34 -6.36
N LEU A 293 -7.14 5.86 -6.72
CA LEU A 293 -8.01 6.54 -7.68
C LEU A 293 -9.24 7.13 -6.99
N LEU A 294 -9.22 8.44 -6.74
CA LEU A 294 -10.33 9.13 -6.08
C LEU A 294 -11.63 9.11 -6.93
N GLU A 295 -12.79 9.17 -6.29
CA GLU A 295 -14.09 9.29 -6.98
C GLU A 295 -14.91 10.47 -6.45
N PRO A 296 -14.86 11.63 -7.15
CA PRO A 296 -15.70 12.78 -6.85
C PRO A 296 -17.14 12.66 -7.38
N ILE A 297 -17.51 11.50 -7.94
CA ILE A 297 -18.71 11.24 -8.76
C ILE A 297 -18.60 11.99 -10.10
N CYS A 298 -17.52 11.70 -10.84
CA CYS A 298 -17.25 12.29 -12.15
C CYS A 298 -16.61 11.29 -13.13
N MET A 299 -16.84 11.54 -14.41
CA MET A 299 -16.25 10.79 -15.49
C MET A 299 -14.76 11.12 -15.67
N GLY A 300 -13.96 10.14 -16.11
CA GLY A 300 -12.57 10.31 -16.53
C GLY A 300 -12.19 9.40 -17.71
N GLY A 301 -11.09 9.73 -18.41
CA GLY A 301 -10.62 9.01 -19.60
C GLY A 301 -9.34 8.20 -19.32
N THR A 302 -9.13 7.10 -20.05
CA THR A 302 -7.89 6.29 -19.94
C THR A 302 -7.27 6.05 -21.31
N VAL A 303 -5.94 6.10 -21.42
CA VAL A 303 -5.21 5.71 -22.64
C VAL A 303 -3.89 5.04 -22.33
N ARG A 304 -3.45 4.15 -23.23
CA ARG A 304 -2.09 3.60 -23.20
C ARG A 304 -1.11 4.57 -23.87
N TYR A 305 -0.04 4.91 -23.16
CA TYR A 305 1.04 5.77 -23.65
C TYR A 305 2.35 4.98 -23.73
N ARG A 306 2.84 4.78 -24.96
CA ARG A 306 4.16 4.19 -25.21
C ARG A 306 5.15 5.31 -25.43
N HIS A 307 6.12 5.44 -24.53
CA HIS A 307 7.14 6.48 -24.60
C HIS A 307 8.50 5.90 -24.23
N ALA A 308 9.47 6.07 -25.13
CA ALA A 308 10.75 5.36 -25.07
C ALA A 308 10.54 3.83 -24.92
N ASP A 309 11.17 3.22 -23.93
CA ASP A 309 11.05 1.80 -23.57
C ASP A 309 9.91 1.52 -22.58
N LYS A 310 9.15 2.53 -22.17
CA LYS A 310 8.08 2.41 -21.17
C LYS A 310 6.71 2.24 -21.81
N ASN A 311 5.93 1.37 -21.19
CA ASN A 311 4.52 1.16 -21.49
C ASN A 311 3.69 1.66 -20.30
N LEU A 312 3.03 2.80 -20.46
CA LEU A 312 2.34 3.50 -19.39
C LEU A 312 0.82 3.49 -19.64
N LEU A 313 0.04 3.53 -18.56
CA LEU A 313 -1.37 3.88 -18.60
C LEU A 313 -1.54 5.31 -18.06
N LEU A 314 -2.33 6.12 -18.75
CA LEU A 314 -2.69 7.46 -18.34
C LEU A 314 -4.18 7.51 -17.99
N PHE A 315 -4.54 8.15 -16.88
CA PHE A 315 -5.93 8.36 -16.47
C PHE A 315 -6.19 9.85 -16.19
N SER A 316 -7.15 10.47 -16.88
CA SER A 316 -7.51 11.86 -16.66
C SER A 316 -8.84 11.96 -15.92
N HIS A 317 -8.87 12.66 -14.78
CA HIS A 317 -10.11 12.95 -14.05
C HIS A 317 -9.91 14.03 -12.96
N PRO A 318 -10.99 14.59 -12.37
CA PRO A 318 -10.87 15.50 -11.24
C PRO A 318 -10.32 14.79 -9.99
N GLU A 319 -9.06 15.06 -9.65
CA GLU A 319 -8.33 14.37 -8.58
C GLU A 319 -8.47 15.14 -7.25
N ASN A 320 -9.65 15.04 -6.62
CA ASN A 320 -9.89 15.55 -5.27
C ASN A 320 -11.17 14.98 -4.64
N LEU A 321 -11.28 15.05 -3.31
CA LEU A 321 -12.51 14.71 -2.57
C LEU A 321 -13.13 15.87 -1.80
N SER A 322 -12.67 17.09 -2.07
CA SER A 322 -13.02 18.27 -1.29
C SER A 322 -14.39 18.85 -1.66
N ARG A 323 -14.96 19.65 -0.75
CA ARG A 323 -16.09 20.53 -1.03
C ARG A 323 -15.84 21.93 -0.50
N ALA A 324 -16.14 22.95 -1.30
CA ALA A 324 -16.00 24.36 -0.94
C ALA A 324 -16.94 24.77 0.20
N ASP A 325 -18.04 24.05 0.42
CA ASP A 325 -18.96 24.26 1.54
C ASP A 325 -18.54 23.55 2.85
N GLY A 326 -17.46 22.77 2.83
CA GLY A 326 -16.94 22.02 3.97
C GLY A 326 -17.84 20.86 4.45
N LYS A 327 -18.91 20.53 3.72
CA LYS A 327 -19.88 19.50 4.12
C LYS A 327 -19.65 18.19 3.39
N GLU A 328 -18.58 17.51 3.74
CA GLU A 328 -18.25 16.20 3.17
C GLU A 328 -19.17 15.13 3.77
N VAL A 329 -20.00 14.53 2.92
CA VAL A 329 -20.93 13.46 3.29
C VAL A 329 -20.62 12.25 2.41
N ALA A 330 -20.49 11.07 3.03
CA ALA A 330 -20.24 9.83 2.30
C ALA A 330 -21.32 9.58 1.23
N GLY A 331 -20.92 9.10 0.04
CA GLY A 331 -21.84 8.81 -1.07
C GLY A 331 -22.45 10.04 -1.76
N ARG A 332 -21.92 11.24 -1.52
CA ARG A 332 -22.36 12.49 -2.19
C ARG A 332 -21.28 13.04 -3.10
N SER A 333 -21.68 13.70 -4.18
CA SER A 333 -20.74 14.32 -5.14
C SER A 333 -19.76 15.25 -4.44
N ARG A 334 -18.52 15.27 -4.93
CA ARG A 334 -17.50 16.23 -4.54
C ARG A 334 -17.37 17.34 -5.57
N ASP A 335 -16.59 18.35 -5.24
CA ASP A 335 -16.33 19.44 -6.16
C ASP A 335 -15.51 18.92 -7.34
N ARG A 336 -16.05 19.11 -8.54
CA ARG A 336 -15.37 18.78 -9.78
C ARG A 336 -14.34 19.86 -10.08
N ARG A 337 -13.11 19.67 -9.60
CA ARG A 337 -11.96 20.56 -9.75
C ARG A 337 -10.65 19.77 -9.74
N ASN A 338 -9.53 20.43 -10.01
CA ASN A 338 -8.22 19.80 -10.05
C ASN A 338 -8.14 18.62 -11.04
N LEU A 339 -8.57 18.83 -12.28
CA LEU A 339 -8.41 17.83 -13.33
C LEU A 339 -6.92 17.54 -13.49
N SER A 340 -6.57 16.28 -13.29
CA SER A 340 -5.20 15.79 -13.28
C SER A 340 -5.05 14.59 -14.20
N VAL A 341 -3.82 14.36 -14.65
CA VAL A 341 -3.43 13.14 -15.37
C VAL A 341 -2.59 12.29 -14.44
N LEU A 342 -3.09 11.09 -14.16
CA LEU A 342 -2.44 10.08 -13.36
C LEU A 342 -1.67 9.10 -14.28
N VAL A 343 -0.54 8.57 -13.82
CA VAL A 343 0.30 7.64 -14.59
C VAL A 343 0.51 6.34 -13.82
N SER A 344 0.24 5.21 -14.46
CA SER A 344 0.63 3.88 -14.00
C SER A 344 1.69 3.28 -14.92
N SER A 345 2.72 2.69 -14.32
CA SER A 345 3.79 1.95 -15.01
C SER A 345 3.68 0.44 -14.84
N ASP A 346 2.64 -0.04 -14.18
CA ASP A 346 2.47 -1.42 -13.74
C ASP A 346 1.09 -1.99 -14.09
N GLU A 347 0.54 -1.54 -15.23
CA GLU A 347 -0.73 -2.01 -15.79
C GLU A 347 -1.94 -1.73 -14.87
N GLY A 348 -1.92 -0.58 -14.18
CA GLY A 348 -3.03 -0.06 -13.38
C GLY A 348 -3.06 -0.58 -11.95
N LYS A 349 -1.99 -1.23 -11.46
CA LYS A 349 -1.89 -1.71 -10.07
C LYS A 349 -1.54 -0.59 -9.09
N SER A 350 -0.77 0.39 -9.53
CA SER A 350 -0.46 1.63 -8.79
C SER A 350 -0.41 2.83 -9.72
N TRP A 351 -0.70 4.02 -9.19
CA TRP A 351 -0.66 5.28 -9.94
C TRP A 351 0.35 6.24 -9.29
N SER A 352 1.54 6.33 -9.90
CA SER A 352 2.76 6.91 -9.30
C SER A 352 3.09 8.34 -9.68
N VAL A 353 2.29 8.94 -10.53
CA VAL A 353 2.37 10.36 -10.89
C VAL A 353 0.95 10.87 -10.98
N ALA A 354 0.69 12.05 -10.43
CA ALA A 354 -0.55 12.81 -10.65
C ALA A 354 -0.16 14.26 -10.96
N ARG A 355 -0.47 14.74 -12.17
CA ARG A 355 -0.11 16.10 -12.59
C ARG A 355 -1.35 16.88 -12.98
N SER A 356 -1.61 17.98 -12.27
CA SER A 356 -2.76 18.86 -12.53
C SER A 356 -2.62 19.55 -13.89
N ILE A 357 -3.63 19.38 -14.74
CA ILE A 357 -3.79 20.14 -15.98
C ILE A 357 -4.76 21.31 -15.79
N GLU A 358 -5.68 21.24 -14.82
CA GLU A 358 -6.61 22.33 -14.48
C GLU A 358 -6.94 22.34 -12.98
N ALA A 359 -6.28 23.21 -12.21
CA ALA A 359 -6.53 23.35 -10.78
C ALA A 359 -7.95 23.85 -10.44
N GLY A 360 -8.56 24.65 -11.34
CA GLY A 360 -9.88 25.24 -11.19
C GLY A 360 -11.03 24.25 -11.38
N TRP A 361 -12.25 24.78 -11.56
CA TRP A 361 -13.44 23.96 -11.81
C TRP A 361 -13.32 23.24 -13.15
N SER A 362 -13.41 21.92 -13.09
CA SER A 362 -13.13 21.02 -14.19
C SER A 362 -13.85 19.69 -13.99
N ALA A 363 -14.42 19.14 -15.06
CA ALA A 363 -15.31 17.99 -14.96
C ALA A 363 -14.89 16.85 -15.87
N TYR A 364 -15.81 16.35 -16.69
CA TYR A 364 -15.60 15.21 -17.57
C TYR A 364 -14.38 15.48 -18.45
N SER A 365 -13.60 14.43 -18.67
CA SER A 365 -12.44 14.48 -19.52
C SER A 365 -12.27 13.18 -20.28
N ASP A 366 -11.67 13.29 -21.45
CA ASP A 366 -11.16 12.17 -22.21
C ASP A 366 -9.70 12.43 -22.63
N ILE A 367 -8.91 11.39 -22.77
CA ILE A 367 -7.47 11.48 -23.02
C ILE A 367 -7.06 10.55 -24.15
N ASN A 368 -6.20 11.02 -25.05
CA ASN A 368 -5.63 10.21 -26.13
C ASN A 368 -4.23 10.72 -26.52
N VAL A 369 -3.55 10.03 -27.43
CA VAL A 369 -2.17 10.31 -27.83
C VAL A 369 -2.12 10.52 -29.34
N ALA A 370 -1.64 11.69 -29.77
CA ALA A 370 -1.44 11.99 -31.18
C ALA A 370 -0.30 11.14 -31.79
N SER A 371 -0.27 11.05 -33.12
CA SER A 371 0.74 10.28 -33.85
C SER A 371 2.17 10.76 -33.64
N ASP A 372 2.37 12.03 -33.28
CA ASP A 372 3.68 12.61 -32.93
C ASP A 372 4.08 12.38 -31.46
N GLY A 373 3.27 11.67 -30.68
CA GLY A 373 3.51 11.40 -29.26
C GLY A 373 2.99 12.48 -28.30
N THR A 374 2.35 13.55 -28.82
CA THR A 374 1.67 14.57 -28.00
C THR A 374 0.50 13.95 -27.25
N ILE A 375 0.41 14.20 -25.95
CA ILE A 375 -0.72 13.79 -25.12
C ILE A 375 -1.81 14.86 -25.25
N LEU A 376 -3.04 14.42 -25.51
CA LEU A 376 -4.22 15.24 -25.72
C LEU A 376 -5.25 14.94 -24.65
N CYS A 377 -5.69 15.94 -23.88
CA CYS A 377 -6.79 15.79 -22.94
C CYS A 377 -7.90 16.79 -23.25
N PHE A 378 -9.09 16.29 -23.59
CA PHE A 378 -10.26 17.10 -23.91
C PHE A 378 -11.24 17.09 -22.75
N TYR A 379 -11.53 18.24 -22.16
CA TYR A 379 -12.22 18.32 -20.88
C TYR A 379 -13.11 19.55 -20.72
N GLY A 380 -14.10 19.47 -19.82
CA GLY A 380 -14.93 20.62 -19.45
C GLY A 380 -14.33 21.43 -18.31
N ARG A 381 -14.37 22.77 -18.41
CA ARG A 381 -13.95 23.69 -17.33
C ARG A 381 -14.86 24.91 -17.20
N GLY A 382 -14.75 25.61 -16.07
CA GLY A 382 -15.53 26.83 -15.78
C GLY A 382 -14.90 27.72 -14.71
N GLU A 383 -15.47 28.90 -14.52
CA GLU A 383 -14.97 29.89 -13.53
C GLU A 383 -15.82 29.95 -12.25
N LYS A 384 -17.03 29.35 -12.26
CA LYS A 384 -18.02 29.44 -11.15
C LYS A 384 -18.26 28.10 -10.46
N SER A 385 -18.60 28.15 -9.18
CA SER A 385 -18.76 26.99 -8.28
C SER A 385 -20.08 26.21 -8.43
N SER A 386 -21.08 26.78 -9.10
CA SER A 386 -22.30 26.06 -9.46
C SER A 386 -22.09 25.38 -10.82
N PHE A 387 -21.78 24.10 -10.83
CA PHE A 387 -21.49 23.30 -12.02
C PHE A 387 -22.30 23.69 -13.29
N SER A 388 -21.62 24.38 -14.20
CA SER A 388 -21.94 24.53 -15.62
C SER A 388 -20.64 24.84 -16.34
N GLY A 389 -19.95 23.82 -16.86
CA GLY A 389 -18.79 24.06 -17.72
C GLY A 389 -19.17 25.06 -18.82
N ASP A 390 -18.49 26.21 -18.83
CA ASP A 390 -18.73 27.27 -19.82
C ASP A 390 -17.97 26.96 -21.13
N ARG A 391 -17.03 26.01 -21.09
CA ARG A 391 -16.19 25.66 -22.23
C ARG A 391 -15.70 24.21 -22.16
N LEU A 392 -15.51 23.61 -23.33
CA LEU A 392 -14.74 22.38 -23.52
C LEU A 392 -13.39 22.74 -24.13
N THR A 393 -12.32 22.34 -23.46
CA THR A 393 -10.93 22.77 -23.71
C THR A 393 -10.08 21.56 -24.09
N MET A 394 -9.25 21.72 -25.11
CA MET A 394 -8.19 20.79 -25.47
C MET A 394 -6.89 21.21 -24.80
N ALA A 395 -6.32 20.34 -23.96
CA ALA A 395 -4.97 20.46 -23.44
C ALA A 395 -4.00 19.58 -24.24
N ARG A 396 -2.83 20.12 -24.59
CA ARG A 396 -1.74 19.44 -25.30
C ARG A 396 -0.44 19.58 -24.50
N PHE A 397 0.23 18.47 -24.25
CA PHE A 397 1.50 18.41 -23.50
C PHE A 397 2.26 17.13 -23.86
N ASP A 398 3.52 17.01 -23.43
CA ASP A 398 4.40 15.89 -23.77
C ASP A 398 4.82 15.07 -22.54
N ALA A 399 5.60 14.02 -22.77
CA ALA A 399 6.17 13.19 -21.71
C ALA A 399 7.12 13.96 -20.79
N GLN A 400 7.84 14.97 -21.29
CA GLN A 400 8.76 15.74 -20.46
C GLN A 400 7.97 16.55 -19.42
N TRP A 401 6.90 17.21 -19.85
CA TRP A 401 5.96 17.85 -18.95
C TRP A 401 5.31 16.82 -18.04
N LEU A 402 4.86 15.67 -18.52
CA LEU A 402 4.15 14.73 -17.64
C LEU A 402 5.09 14.02 -16.61
N LEU A 403 6.32 13.67 -17.01
CA LEU A 403 7.22 12.75 -16.28
C LEU A 403 8.51 13.41 -15.73
N GLY A 404 8.84 14.65 -16.11
CA GLY A 404 10.11 15.32 -15.80
C GLY A 404 10.36 15.62 -14.31
N ALA A 405 11.64 15.64 -13.93
CA ALA A 405 12.15 15.83 -12.57
C ALA A 405 11.84 17.23 -11.98
N GLY A 406 11.80 17.31 -10.66
CA GLY A 406 11.61 18.54 -9.88
C GLY A 406 12.57 19.67 -10.27
N ASP A 407 12.16 20.89 -9.92
CA ASP A 407 12.81 22.19 -10.16
C ASP A 407 12.24 23.02 -11.33
N GLU A 408 10.91 23.20 -11.35
CA GLU A 408 10.32 24.54 -11.32
C GLU A 408 9.06 24.46 -10.44
N PRO A 409 8.73 25.51 -9.66
CA PRO A 409 7.57 25.46 -8.78
C PRO A 409 6.33 25.26 -9.65
N VAL A 410 5.69 24.10 -9.50
CA VAL A 410 4.22 24.05 -9.55
C VAL A 410 3.80 25.22 -8.66
N PRO A 411 2.87 26.12 -9.07
CA PRO A 411 2.27 27.02 -8.10
C PRO A 411 1.75 26.10 -6.99
N GLU A 412 2.42 26.09 -5.83
CA GLU A 412 2.10 25.19 -4.74
C GLU A 412 0.60 25.37 -4.51
N SER A 413 -0.20 24.35 -4.87
CA SER A 413 -1.40 24.13 -4.10
C SER A 413 -0.87 23.95 -2.70
N GLU A 414 -1.20 24.88 -1.79
CA GLU A 414 -0.69 24.79 -0.43
C GLU A 414 -0.80 23.35 0.07
N PRO A 415 0.27 22.79 0.65
CA PRO A 415 0.24 21.41 1.14
C PRO A 415 -1.00 21.23 2.00
N GLU A 416 -1.75 20.14 1.81
CA GLU A 416 -2.98 19.92 2.56
C GLU A 416 -2.66 20.02 4.06
N ARG A 417 -3.16 21.08 4.69
CA ARG A 417 -2.86 21.36 6.10
C ARG A 417 -3.85 20.59 6.95
N MET A 418 -3.35 19.64 7.70
CA MET A 418 -4.14 18.88 8.66
C MET A 418 -3.75 19.28 10.08
N GLU A 419 -4.76 19.52 10.91
CA GLU A 419 -4.56 19.78 12.33
C GLU A 419 -5.31 18.75 13.17
N THR A 420 -4.61 18.18 14.15
CA THR A 420 -5.15 17.20 15.07
C THR A 420 -4.65 17.44 16.50
N ASP A 421 -5.28 16.83 17.49
CA ASP A 421 -4.77 16.91 18.85
C ASP A 421 -3.60 15.95 19.01
N ILE A 422 -3.76 14.71 18.52
CA ILE A 422 -2.73 13.67 18.56
C ILE A 422 -2.50 13.10 17.16
N CYS A 423 -1.23 13.02 16.76
CA CYS A 423 -0.79 12.21 15.63
C CYS A 423 -0.18 10.92 16.17
N VAL A 424 -0.69 9.78 15.72
CA VAL A 424 -0.05 8.48 15.94
C VAL A 424 0.63 8.08 14.64
N PHE A 425 1.94 7.90 14.65
CA PHE A 425 2.73 7.56 13.47
C PHE A 425 3.18 6.09 13.54
N GLY A 426 2.65 5.27 12.64
CA GLY A 426 2.78 3.81 12.58
C GLY A 426 1.48 3.10 12.96
N GLY A 427 0.74 2.58 11.99
CA GLY A 427 -0.47 1.74 12.11
C GLY A 427 -0.23 0.32 12.61
N THR A 428 0.81 0.11 13.41
CA THR A 428 1.07 -1.15 14.12
C THR A 428 -0.02 -1.46 15.15
N SER A 429 0.03 -2.64 15.76
CA SER A 429 -0.90 -2.98 16.86
C SER A 429 -0.88 -1.95 17.99
N GLY A 430 0.30 -1.45 18.37
CA GLY A 430 0.45 -0.35 19.32
C GLY A 430 -0.17 0.95 18.82
N GLY A 431 0.01 1.27 17.53
CA GLY A 431 -0.55 2.47 16.90
C GLY A 431 -2.06 2.52 16.93
N VAL A 432 -2.72 1.43 16.53
CA VAL A 432 -4.19 1.34 16.57
C VAL A 432 -4.69 1.52 18.00
N ILE A 433 -4.05 0.85 18.97
CA ILE A 433 -4.44 0.93 20.38
C ILE A 433 -4.24 2.34 20.96
N ALA A 434 -3.13 3.01 20.63
CA ALA A 434 -2.89 4.40 21.02
C ALA A 434 -3.97 5.32 20.42
N ALA A 435 -4.27 5.16 19.14
CA ALA A 435 -5.25 6.00 18.45
C ALA A 435 -6.66 5.84 19.02
N VAL A 436 -7.08 4.59 19.26
CA VAL A 436 -8.38 4.27 19.88
C VAL A 436 -8.47 4.82 21.29
N GLN A 437 -7.43 4.68 22.12
CA GLN A 437 -7.42 5.23 23.48
C GLN A 437 -7.56 6.75 23.46
N ALA A 438 -6.76 7.44 22.63
CA ALA A 438 -6.79 8.89 22.51
C ALA A 438 -8.17 9.39 22.06
N ALA A 439 -8.77 8.74 21.06
CA ALA A 439 -10.11 9.08 20.57
C ALA A 439 -11.20 8.83 21.63
N ARG A 440 -11.14 7.72 22.37
CA ARG A 440 -12.04 7.44 23.51
C ARG A 440 -11.85 8.42 24.69
N MET A 441 -10.72 9.11 24.75
CA MET A 441 -10.48 10.23 25.68
C MET A 441 -10.91 11.59 25.11
N GLY A 442 -11.61 11.60 23.97
CA GLY A 442 -12.19 12.80 23.36
C GLY A 442 -11.19 13.66 22.59
N LYS A 443 -10.02 13.11 22.20
CA LYS A 443 -9.05 13.81 21.35
C LYS A 443 -9.37 13.57 19.88
N ARG A 444 -9.11 14.57 19.03
CA ARG A 444 -9.02 14.35 17.58
C ARG A 444 -7.72 13.62 17.30
N VAL A 445 -7.80 12.54 16.54
CA VAL A 445 -6.66 11.65 16.28
C VAL A 445 -6.53 11.40 14.78
N VAL A 446 -5.30 11.52 14.30
CA VAL A 446 -4.91 11.00 13.00
C VAL A 446 -3.91 9.87 13.22
N LEU A 447 -4.22 8.69 12.71
CA LEU A 447 -3.32 7.54 12.65
C LEU A 447 -2.71 7.47 11.25
N VAL A 448 -1.39 7.65 11.16
CA VAL A 448 -0.64 7.61 9.90
C VAL A 448 0.05 6.27 9.80
N GLU A 449 -0.24 5.49 8.76
CA GLU A 449 0.40 4.20 8.47
C GLU A 449 1.21 4.32 7.18
N PRO A 450 2.55 4.12 7.21
CA PRO A 450 3.39 4.19 6.01
C PRO A 450 3.06 3.15 4.93
N GLY A 451 2.49 2.01 5.32
CA GLY A 451 2.00 0.93 4.44
C GLY A 451 0.48 0.98 4.21
N GLY A 452 -0.08 -0.14 3.74
CA GLY A 452 -1.50 -0.27 3.39
C GLY A 452 -2.38 -0.94 4.44
N HIS A 453 -1.82 -1.40 5.57
CA HIS A 453 -2.49 -2.34 6.49
C HIS A 453 -2.31 -1.95 7.94
N LEU A 454 -3.37 -2.08 8.74
CA LEU A 454 -3.31 -1.86 10.19
C LEU A 454 -2.98 -3.16 10.94
N GLY A 455 -2.34 -3.03 12.10
CA GLY A 455 -2.09 -4.12 13.04
C GLY A 455 -0.66 -4.67 13.06
N GLY A 456 0.21 -4.22 12.15
CA GLY A 456 1.63 -4.57 12.12
C GLY A 456 1.86 -6.08 12.06
N MET A 457 2.72 -6.62 12.92
CA MET A 457 3.11 -8.04 12.89
C MET A 457 1.93 -8.98 13.15
N THR A 458 0.94 -8.57 13.96
CA THR A 458 -0.20 -9.43 14.31
C THR A 458 -1.14 -9.65 13.12
N SER A 459 -1.39 -8.62 12.29
CA SER A 459 -2.13 -8.74 11.04
C SER A 459 -1.27 -9.22 9.87
N GLY A 460 0.05 -9.00 9.93
CA GLY A 460 0.99 -9.40 8.89
C GLY A 460 1.65 -10.77 9.11
N GLY A 461 0.96 -11.70 9.78
CA GLY A 461 1.33 -13.13 9.81
C GLY A 461 1.74 -13.70 11.17
N LEU A 462 1.89 -12.90 12.23
CA LEU A 462 2.10 -13.41 13.60
C LEU A 462 0.78 -13.91 14.21
N SER A 463 0.40 -15.14 13.87
CA SER A 463 -0.84 -15.77 14.35
C SER A 463 -0.70 -16.46 15.72
N ALA A 464 0.51 -16.65 16.23
CA ALA A 464 0.75 -17.15 17.59
C ALA A 464 1.52 -16.12 18.41
N VAL A 465 0.80 -15.35 19.23
CA VAL A 465 1.36 -14.21 19.99
C VAL A 465 1.93 -14.65 21.34
N ASP A 466 3.12 -14.13 21.65
CA ASP A 466 3.84 -14.36 22.90
C ASP A 466 3.33 -13.44 24.04
N ILE A 467 2.37 -13.94 24.84
CA ILE A 467 1.70 -13.14 25.89
C ILE A 467 2.35 -13.24 27.28
N GLY A 468 3.12 -14.30 27.54
CA GLY A 468 3.55 -14.64 28.90
C GLY A 468 2.37 -15.02 29.80
N ASP A 469 2.31 -14.49 31.01
CA ASP A 469 1.16 -14.65 31.92
C ASP A 469 -0.01 -13.72 31.52
N PRO A 470 -1.19 -14.24 31.15
CA PRO A 470 -2.31 -13.42 30.68
C PRO A 470 -2.87 -12.45 31.72
N ARG A 471 -2.66 -12.72 33.02
CA ARG A 471 -3.11 -11.83 34.09
C ARG A 471 -2.38 -10.49 34.06
N SER A 472 -1.21 -10.43 33.40
CA SER A 472 -0.45 -9.19 33.21
C SER A 472 -0.99 -8.29 32.09
N VAL A 473 -1.89 -8.79 31.23
CA VAL A 473 -2.44 -8.03 30.10
C VAL A 473 -3.75 -7.38 30.50
N GLY A 474 -3.82 -6.05 30.46
CA GLY A 474 -5.01 -5.27 30.79
C GLY A 474 -5.51 -4.41 29.63
N GLY A 475 -6.44 -3.51 29.94
CA GLY A 475 -6.88 -2.44 29.03
C GLY A 475 -7.32 -2.88 27.64
N LEU A 476 -6.97 -2.07 26.65
CA LEU A 476 -7.36 -2.27 25.25
C LEU A 476 -6.64 -3.46 24.62
N ALA A 477 -5.44 -3.82 25.09
CA ALA A 477 -4.76 -5.04 24.65
C ALA A 477 -5.62 -6.27 24.97
N ARG A 478 -6.15 -6.34 26.21
CA ARG A 478 -7.09 -7.39 26.62
C ARG A 478 -8.38 -7.34 25.79
N GLU A 479 -8.92 -6.15 25.52
CA GLU A 479 -10.12 -5.96 24.69
C GLU A 479 -9.92 -6.52 23.28
N TYR A 480 -8.85 -6.12 22.60
CA TYR A 480 -8.49 -6.58 21.25
C TYR A 480 -8.46 -8.10 21.17
N PHE A 481 -7.65 -8.73 22.02
CA PHE A 481 -7.52 -10.19 22.05
C PHE A 481 -8.83 -10.90 22.40
N THR A 482 -9.69 -10.28 23.21
CA THR A 482 -11.03 -10.83 23.53
C THR A 482 -11.96 -10.77 22.33
N ARG A 483 -12.00 -9.64 21.60
CA ARG A 483 -12.78 -9.50 20.36
C ARG A 483 -12.32 -10.51 19.30
N LEU A 484 -11.01 -10.62 19.15
CA LEU A 484 -10.36 -11.46 18.17
C LEU A 484 -10.71 -12.95 18.31
N VAL A 485 -10.68 -13.49 19.54
CA VAL A 485 -11.09 -14.89 19.75
C VAL A 485 -12.61 -15.08 19.70
N SER A 486 -13.38 -14.02 20.00
CA SER A 486 -14.85 -14.07 19.99
C SER A 486 -15.39 -14.26 18.58
N HIS A 487 -14.65 -13.81 17.56
CA HIS A 487 -14.94 -14.11 16.15
C HIS A 487 -15.09 -15.61 15.89
N TYR A 488 -14.36 -16.45 16.63
CA TYR A 488 -14.41 -17.91 16.55
C TYR A 488 -15.29 -18.56 17.63
N GLY A 489 -16.14 -17.79 18.32
CA GLY A 489 -16.98 -18.27 19.42
C GLY A 489 -16.19 -18.72 20.65
N LYS A 490 -14.93 -18.30 20.80
CA LYS A 490 -14.06 -18.65 21.94
C LYS A 490 -14.07 -17.53 22.99
N GLN A 491 -13.86 -17.92 24.25
CA GLN A 491 -13.69 -17.00 25.37
C GLN A 491 -12.37 -17.29 26.09
N LEU A 492 -11.66 -16.24 26.49
CA LEU A 492 -10.38 -16.33 27.19
C LEU A 492 -10.58 -16.20 28.70
N GLN A 493 -9.88 -17.06 29.43
CA GLN A 493 -9.82 -17.01 30.89
C GLN A 493 -8.62 -16.20 31.32
N TRP A 494 -8.79 -14.88 31.38
CA TRP A 494 -7.72 -13.92 31.68
C TRP A 494 -7.24 -13.94 33.13
N ASP A 495 -8.02 -14.55 34.03
CA ASP A 495 -7.82 -14.58 35.48
C ASP A 495 -6.92 -15.73 35.96
N GLN A 496 -6.55 -16.64 35.06
CA GLN A 496 -5.65 -17.74 35.38
C GLN A 496 -4.61 -17.95 34.28
N PRO A 497 -3.42 -18.51 34.62
CA PRO A 497 -2.47 -18.90 33.61
C PRO A 497 -3.11 -19.83 32.57
N PHE A 498 -2.87 -19.57 31.28
CA PHE A 498 -3.36 -20.47 30.24
C PHE A 498 -2.76 -21.88 30.42
N ARG A 499 -3.62 -22.89 30.57
CA ARG A 499 -3.19 -24.28 30.77
C ARG A 499 -2.75 -24.90 29.45
N SER A 500 -1.63 -25.62 29.44
CA SER A 500 -1.15 -26.35 28.26
C SER A 500 -1.33 -27.87 28.39
N LYS A 501 -1.75 -28.52 27.29
CA LYS A 501 -1.39 -29.89 26.96
C LYS A 501 -0.61 -29.88 25.63
N GLY A 502 0.58 -29.27 25.66
CA GLY A 502 1.58 -29.42 24.58
C GLY A 502 1.32 -28.68 23.26
N GLY A 503 1.14 -27.36 23.28
CA GLY A 503 1.10 -26.45 22.11
C GLY A 503 1.73 -25.09 22.45
N PRO A 504 1.64 -24.03 21.61
CA PRO A 504 2.31 -22.72 21.78
C PRO A 504 2.13 -22.11 23.18
N ALA A 505 2.91 -21.07 23.54
CA ALA A 505 2.96 -20.48 24.90
C ALA A 505 1.59 -20.16 25.53
N THR A 506 0.55 -20.01 24.71
CA THR A 506 -0.85 -19.73 25.07
C THR A 506 -1.82 -20.91 24.94
N GLY A 507 -1.35 -22.12 24.61
CA GLY A 507 -2.17 -23.32 24.47
C GLY A 507 -3.12 -23.34 23.26
N GLY A 508 -2.85 -22.53 22.22
CA GLY A 508 -3.73 -22.39 21.05
C GLY A 508 -4.93 -21.45 21.29
N ALA A 509 -4.92 -20.73 22.42
CA ALA A 509 -5.96 -19.76 22.77
C ALA A 509 -6.14 -18.65 21.73
N TYR A 510 -5.09 -18.37 20.94
CA TYR A 510 -5.05 -17.30 19.94
C TYR A 510 -4.64 -17.79 18.55
N SER A 511 -4.78 -19.08 18.22
CA SER A 511 -4.57 -19.56 16.85
C SER A 511 -5.63 -18.94 15.93
N ILE A 512 -5.29 -17.85 15.26
CA ILE A 512 -6.20 -16.99 14.50
C ILE A 512 -5.61 -16.61 13.13
N GLU A 513 -6.50 -16.22 12.23
CA GLU A 513 -6.15 -15.79 10.88
C GLU A 513 -5.67 -14.33 10.85
N PRO A 514 -4.60 -14.00 10.11
CA PRO A 514 -4.09 -12.63 10.02
C PRO A 514 -5.11 -11.61 9.49
N ASN A 515 -5.92 -11.95 8.48
CA ASN A 515 -6.99 -11.08 7.99
C ASN A 515 -8.06 -10.75 9.05
N VAL A 516 -8.39 -11.68 9.94
CA VAL A 516 -9.30 -11.45 11.07
C VAL A 516 -8.65 -10.53 12.11
N ALA A 517 -7.34 -10.69 12.35
CA ALA A 517 -6.59 -9.79 13.21
C ALA A 517 -6.60 -8.35 12.68
N GLU A 518 -6.42 -8.16 11.37
CA GLU A 518 -6.54 -6.87 10.70
C GLU A 518 -7.97 -6.30 10.80
N GLN A 519 -8.98 -7.12 10.53
CA GLN A 519 -10.38 -6.73 10.62
C GLN A 519 -10.71 -6.14 11.99
N VAL A 520 -10.31 -6.78 13.09
CA VAL A 520 -10.59 -6.28 14.45
C VAL A 520 -9.92 -4.93 14.71
N PHE A 521 -8.70 -4.69 14.19
CA PHE A 521 -8.07 -3.39 14.31
C PHE A 521 -8.82 -2.30 13.53
N ASN A 522 -9.22 -2.60 12.29
CA ASN A 522 -10.01 -1.70 11.46
C ASN A 522 -11.35 -1.35 12.12
N GLU A 523 -12.04 -2.34 12.69
CA GLU A 523 -13.27 -2.15 13.46
C GLU A 523 -13.04 -1.26 14.68
N MET A 524 -12.03 -1.55 15.50
CA MET A 524 -11.73 -0.74 16.69
C MET A 524 -11.40 0.71 16.34
N ALA A 525 -10.61 0.96 15.30
CA ALA A 525 -10.27 2.30 14.83
C ALA A 525 -11.51 3.06 14.31
N SER A 526 -12.32 2.38 13.49
CA SER A 526 -13.56 2.92 12.92
C SER A 526 -14.60 3.26 13.99
N GLU A 527 -14.86 2.33 14.92
CA GLU A 527 -15.77 2.54 16.06
C GLU A 527 -15.37 3.75 16.92
N ALA A 528 -14.06 3.98 17.07
CA ALA A 528 -13.54 5.10 17.83
C ALA A 528 -13.53 6.43 17.04
N GLY A 529 -13.83 6.41 15.74
CA GLY A 529 -13.80 7.60 14.88
C GLY A 529 -12.39 8.12 14.58
N VAL A 530 -11.39 7.24 14.55
CA VAL A 530 -10.01 7.59 14.20
C VAL A 530 -9.90 7.88 12.70
N LEU A 531 -9.29 9.00 12.32
CA LEU A 531 -8.93 9.25 10.92
C LEU A 531 -7.65 8.49 10.58
N VAL A 532 -7.74 7.52 9.68
CA VAL A 532 -6.60 6.69 9.25
C VAL A 532 -6.07 7.18 7.91
N LEU A 533 -4.77 7.47 7.84
CA LEU A 533 -4.04 7.81 6.62
C LEU A 533 -3.09 6.67 6.26
N LEU A 534 -3.51 5.80 5.35
CA LEU A 534 -2.67 4.75 4.78
C LEU A 534 -1.68 5.35 3.76
N HIS A 535 -0.57 4.66 3.54
CA HIS A 535 0.53 5.05 2.66
C HIS A 535 1.18 6.41 2.99
N GLY A 536 1.04 6.88 4.23
CA GLY A 536 1.59 8.14 4.72
C GLY A 536 3.05 7.99 5.17
N ARG A 537 3.98 8.08 4.22
CA ARG A 537 5.43 7.97 4.51
C ARG A 537 5.97 9.29 5.06
N LEU A 538 6.79 9.23 6.11
CA LEU A 538 7.40 10.42 6.70
C LEU A 538 8.42 11.02 5.74
N ALA A 539 8.22 12.27 5.35
CA ALA A 539 9.10 13.00 4.45
C ALA A 539 9.92 14.07 5.16
N ALA A 540 9.31 14.76 6.13
CA ALA A 540 9.96 15.83 6.88
C ALA A 540 9.41 15.94 8.32
N VAL A 541 10.22 16.50 9.21
CA VAL A 541 9.82 16.91 10.56
C VAL A 541 10.29 18.34 10.77
N GLU A 542 9.37 19.23 11.11
CA GLU A 542 9.69 20.61 11.46
C GLU A 542 9.68 20.75 12.98
N LEU A 543 10.81 21.21 13.51
CA LEU A 543 10.96 21.49 14.94
C LEU A 543 10.91 22.99 15.20
N ASN A 544 10.20 23.36 16.25
CA ASN A 544 10.29 24.68 16.87
C ASN A 544 10.88 24.52 18.25
N LYS A 545 12.19 24.83 18.36
CA LYS A 545 13.00 24.49 19.55
C LYS A 545 12.96 22.98 19.80
N GLN A 546 12.43 22.56 20.95
CA GLN A 546 12.34 21.15 21.38
C GLN A 546 10.95 20.58 21.12
N ARG A 547 10.18 21.12 20.18
CA ARG A 547 8.80 20.69 19.95
C ARG A 547 8.58 20.44 18.47
N ILE A 548 8.00 19.28 18.13
CA ILE A 548 7.53 19.01 16.77
C ILE A 548 6.39 19.98 16.47
N GLU A 549 6.62 20.83 15.49
CA GLU A 549 5.66 21.81 15.00
C GLU A 549 4.76 21.18 13.93
N SER A 550 5.34 20.44 12.99
CA SER A 550 4.62 19.73 11.95
C SER A 550 5.42 18.51 11.45
N ILE A 551 4.74 17.59 10.78
CA ILE A 551 5.38 16.57 9.95
C ILE A 551 4.89 16.68 8.52
N GLY A 552 5.80 16.51 7.56
CA GLY A 552 5.47 16.37 6.15
C GLY A 552 5.30 14.89 5.81
N LEU A 553 4.19 14.55 5.16
CA LEU A 553 3.93 13.20 4.66
C LEU A 553 4.01 13.20 3.14
N SER A 554 4.70 12.20 2.60
CA SER A 554 4.68 11.85 1.18
C SER A 554 3.82 10.61 1.00
N ARG A 555 2.97 10.59 -0.03
CA ARG A 555 2.37 9.33 -0.47
C ARG A 555 3.42 8.56 -1.25
N ALA A 556 3.44 7.23 -1.10
CA ALA A 556 4.44 6.31 -1.66
C ALA A 556 4.73 6.45 -3.17
N HIS A 557 3.93 7.24 -3.87
CA HIS A 557 3.76 7.27 -5.31
C HIS A 557 3.49 8.69 -5.85
N ALA A 558 4.10 9.74 -5.26
CA ALA A 558 4.12 11.07 -5.89
C ALA A 558 5.39 11.87 -5.53
N LYS A 559 6.06 12.41 -6.55
CA LYS A 559 6.85 13.65 -6.43
C LYS A 559 5.90 14.84 -6.36
N LEU A 560 5.19 14.96 -5.26
CA LEU A 560 4.59 16.16 -4.69
C LEU A 560 4.47 15.84 -3.20
N SER A 561 4.81 16.80 -2.34
CA SER A 561 4.64 16.71 -0.89
C SER A 561 3.13 16.65 -0.57
N ASP A 562 2.66 17.36 0.44
CA ASP A 562 1.28 17.86 0.46
C ASP A 562 0.30 17.13 1.36
N ILE A 563 0.79 16.52 2.44
CA ILE A 563 0.15 16.73 3.75
C ILE A 563 1.17 17.32 4.71
N THR A 564 0.90 18.51 5.21
CA THR A 564 1.57 19.04 6.40
C THR A 564 0.65 18.80 7.59
N LEU A 565 1.04 17.90 8.47
CA LEU A 565 0.24 17.49 9.62
C LEU A 565 0.80 18.09 10.92
N ARG A 566 0.04 19.00 11.50
CA ARG A 566 0.32 19.63 12.80
C ARG A 566 -0.48 18.92 13.89
N ALA A 567 0.22 18.46 14.92
CA ALA A 567 -0.40 17.88 16.11
C ALA A 567 0.09 18.56 17.39
N ARG A 568 -0.74 18.51 18.45
CA ARG A 568 -0.29 18.97 19.77
C ARG A 568 0.71 17.98 20.36
N VAL A 569 0.46 16.68 20.25
CA VAL A 569 1.39 15.62 20.65
C VAL A 569 1.50 14.56 19.56
N TYR A 570 2.69 13.99 19.41
CA TYR A 570 3.00 12.91 18.50
C TYR A 570 3.30 11.62 19.29
N VAL A 571 2.89 10.47 18.77
CA VAL A 571 3.23 9.15 19.31
C VAL A 571 3.85 8.33 18.19
N ASP A 572 5.12 7.97 18.33
CA ASP A 572 5.81 7.06 17.41
C ASP A 572 5.56 5.62 17.85
N THR A 573 4.81 4.91 17.00
CA THR A 573 4.44 3.51 17.13
C THR A 573 4.97 2.69 15.95
N THR A 574 5.97 3.16 15.19
CA THR A 574 6.63 2.32 14.20
C THR A 574 7.58 1.33 14.87
N TYR A 575 7.87 0.22 14.20
CA TYR A 575 8.83 -0.76 14.71
C TYR A 575 10.28 -0.24 14.64
N GLU A 576 10.52 0.76 13.80
CA GLU A 576 11.82 1.34 13.48
C GLU A 576 12.16 2.60 14.29
N GLY A 577 11.16 3.26 14.87
CA GLY A 577 11.31 4.56 15.56
C GLY A 577 11.64 5.69 14.57
N ASP A 578 10.91 5.77 13.46
CA ASP A 578 11.24 6.68 12.36
C ASP A 578 10.94 8.14 12.69
N LEU A 579 9.80 8.41 13.33
CA LEU A 579 9.45 9.78 13.75
C LEU A 579 10.37 10.24 14.88
N MET A 580 10.70 9.35 15.81
CA MET A 580 11.69 9.58 16.87
C MET A 580 13.04 9.99 16.28
N ALA A 581 13.57 9.21 15.33
CA ALA A 581 14.86 9.50 14.71
C ALA A 581 14.81 10.82 13.93
N ALA A 582 13.75 11.06 13.15
CA ALA A 582 13.58 12.29 12.38
C ALA A 582 13.40 13.55 13.26
N ALA A 583 12.88 13.40 14.48
CA ALA A 583 12.77 14.47 15.47
C ALA A 583 14.09 14.76 16.22
N GLY A 584 15.19 14.06 15.88
CA GLY A 584 16.51 14.29 16.49
C GLY A 584 16.65 13.74 17.92
N VAL A 585 15.80 12.79 18.32
CA VAL A 585 15.92 12.10 19.60
C VAL A 585 17.06 11.08 19.56
N ASP A 586 17.90 11.04 20.60
CA ASP A 586 19.00 10.08 20.70
C ASP A 586 18.48 8.64 20.66
N TYR A 587 19.14 7.80 19.89
CA TYR A 587 18.89 6.37 19.83
C TYR A 587 20.19 5.58 19.66
N THR A 588 20.10 4.27 19.86
CA THR A 588 21.18 3.31 19.63
C THR A 588 20.71 2.15 18.75
N LEU A 589 21.64 1.68 17.92
CA LEU A 589 21.57 0.41 17.17
C LEU A 589 22.69 -0.56 17.61
N THR A 590 23.42 -0.19 18.66
CA THR A 590 24.53 -0.96 19.21
C THR A 590 24.02 -1.85 20.33
N ARG A 591 24.45 -3.11 20.38
CA ARG A 591 24.35 -3.94 21.57
C ARG A 591 25.38 -3.44 22.57
N GLU A 592 24.93 -2.87 23.67
CA GLU A 592 25.79 -2.16 24.60
C GLU A 592 26.74 -3.14 25.32
N ALA A 593 27.93 -2.69 25.70
CA ALA A 593 28.84 -3.53 26.47
C ALA A 593 28.21 -3.89 27.82
N ASN A 594 28.57 -5.06 28.37
CA ASN A 594 28.17 -5.46 29.72
C ASN A 594 28.50 -4.38 30.77
N ALA A 595 29.65 -3.72 30.60
CA ALA A 595 30.10 -2.64 31.49
C ALA A 595 29.23 -1.38 31.45
N THR A 596 28.46 -1.13 30.37
CA THR A 596 27.64 0.08 30.22
C THR A 596 26.55 0.17 31.28
N TYR A 597 25.86 -0.95 31.56
CA TYR A 597 24.76 -1.02 32.53
C TYR A 597 24.95 -2.11 33.60
N GLY A 598 26.12 -2.76 33.63
CA GLY A 598 26.40 -3.89 34.52
C GLY A 598 25.56 -5.13 34.22
N GLU A 599 25.27 -5.40 32.95
CA GLU A 599 24.44 -6.51 32.49
C GLU A 599 25.28 -7.76 32.18
N GLN A 600 24.63 -8.92 32.07
CA GLN A 600 25.31 -10.18 31.78
C GLN A 600 25.18 -10.58 30.31
N TYR A 601 24.01 -10.38 29.72
CA TYR A 601 23.67 -10.89 28.39
C TYR A 601 23.75 -9.84 27.28
N ASN A 602 24.31 -8.67 27.56
CA ASN A 602 24.46 -7.60 26.56
C ASN A 602 25.78 -7.75 25.79
N GLY A 603 25.93 -6.98 24.71
CA GLY A 603 27.12 -7.02 23.88
C GLY A 603 27.29 -8.34 23.13
N ILE A 604 28.53 -8.64 22.74
CA ILE A 604 28.90 -9.87 22.03
C ILE A 604 28.61 -11.08 22.92
N HIS A 605 27.89 -12.07 22.40
CA HIS A 605 27.53 -13.25 23.18
C HIS A 605 27.69 -14.55 22.39
N TYR A 606 28.58 -15.42 22.85
CA TYR A 606 28.73 -16.79 22.37
C TYR A 606 29.41 -17.65 23.45
N ALA A 607 29.28 -18.97 23.36
CA ALA A 607 29.97 -19.87 24.29
C ALA A 607 31.49 -19.89 24.02
N GLU A 608 32.31 -19.76 25.08
CA GLU A 608 33.78 -19.71 24.99
C GLU A 608 34.39 -20.86 24.14
N LYS A 609 33.82 -22.06 24.31
CA LYS A 609 34.10 -23.24 23.50
C LYS A 609 32.80 -23.70 22.86
N TYR A 610 32.85 -24.04 21.58
CA TYR A 610 31.70 -24.65 20.91
C TYR A 610 31.29 -25.97 21.61
N ARG A 611 30.01 -26.08 21.98
CA ARG A 611 29.43 -27.26 22.64
C ARG A 611 28.24 -27.76 21.83
N PRO A 612 28.39 -28.85 21.04
CA PRO A 612 27.29 -29.38 20.24
C PRO A 612 26.15 -29.87 21.14
N ARG A 613 24.92 -29.69 20.66
CA ARG A 613 23.70 -30.21 21.28
C ARG A 613 23.19 -31.41 20.49
N SER A 614 24.03 -32.44 20.41
CA SER A 614 23.79 -33.66 19.61
C SER A 614 22.96 -34.74 20.33
N LYS A 615 22.84 -34.66 21.66
CA LYS A 615 22.06 -35.61 22.47
C LYS A 615 20.71 -35.00 22.84
N HIS A 616 19.63 -35.49 22.25
CA HIS A 616 18.27 -35.02 22.54
C HIS A 616 17.24 -36.13 22.31
N LEU A 617 16.13 -36.08 23.04
CA LEU A 617 15.03 -37.04 22.95
C LEU A 617 14.19 -36.80 21.70
N MET A 618 13.59 -37.85 21.14
CA MET A 618 12.65 -37.76 20.01
C MET A 618 11.44 -36.91 20.41
N PRO A 619 11.14 -35.79 19.71
CA PRO A 619 10.03 -34.93 20.11
C PRO A 619 8.66 -35.54 19.83
N GLY A 620 7.66 -35.13 20.61
CA GLY A 620 6.26 -35.55 20.42
C GLY A 620 5.62 -34.92 19.18
N SER A 621 4.31 -35.11 19.01
CA SER A 621 3.55 -34.57 17.85
C SER A 621 3.69 -33.05 17.68
N ASN A 622 3.88 -32.31 18.78
CA ASN A 622 4.08 -30.86 18.80
C ASN A 622 5.53 -30.39 18.57
N GLY A 623 6.44 -31.29 18.16
CA GLY A 623 7.84 -30.95 17.89
C GLY A 623 8.68 -30.66 19.13
N ARG A 624 8.15 -30.87 20.35
CA ARG A 624 8.87 -30.72 21.63
C ARG A 624 8.87 -32.01 22.46
N VAL A 625 9.88 -32.16 23.31
CA VAL A 625 9.92 -33.23 24.33
C VAL A 625 9.26 -32.76 25.63
N LYS A 626 9.05 -33.67 26.60
CA LYS A 626 8.46 -33.34 27.91
C LYS A 626 9.19 -32.20 28.66
N GLY A 627 10.49 -32.01 28.40
CA GLY A 627 11.32 -30.92 28.93
C GLY A 627 11.26 -29.60 28.14
N GLY A 628 10.37 -29.47 27.15
CA GLY A 628 10.15 -28.23 26.38
C GLY A 628 11.15 -27.97 25.25
N GLN A 629 12.28 -28.68 25.20
CA GLN A 629 13.26 -28.62 24.10
C GLN A 629 12.66 -29.16 22.79
N GLY A 630 12.91 -28.49 21.68
CA GLY A 630 12.41 -28.86 20.35
C GLY A 630 13.44 -29.58 19.48
N VAL A 631 12.99 -30.17 18.36
CA VAL A 631 13.89 -30.70 17.30
C VAL A 631 14.90 -29.64 16.83
N TRP A 632 14.51 -28.36 16.85
CA TRP A 632 15.34 -27.24 16.42
C TRP A 632 16.42 -26.85 17.44
N ASP A 633 16.47 -27.38 18.66
CA ASP A 633 17.54 -27.05 19.61
C ASP A 633 18.87 -27.77 19.31
N ARG A 634 18.90 -28.57 18.23
CA ARG A 634 20.09 -29.27 17.72
C ARG A 634 21.16 -28.29 17.25
N ASP A 635 22.40 -28.62 17.55
CA ASP A 635 23.57 -27.85 17.13
C ASP A 635 24.73 -28.81 16.85
N PHE A 636 25.32 -28.71 15.66
CA PHE A 636 26.40 -29.58 15.18
C PHE A 636 27.60 -28.75 14.71
N PRO A 637 28.83 -29.29 14.80
CA PRO A 637 30.02 -28.62 14.30
C PRO A 637 30.00 -28.55 12.76
N LEU A 638 29.33 -27.55 12.20
CA LEU A 638 29.20 -27.38 10.75
C LEU A 638 30.44 -26.65 10.20
N ASP A 639 31.00 -27.19 9.12
CA ASP A 639 32.08 -26.53 8.38
C ASP A 639 31.55 -25.23 7.72
N PRO A 640 32.25 -24.09 7.84
CA PRO A 640 31.75 -22.81 7.34
C PRO A 640 32.21 -22.45 5.92
N TYR A 641 33.05 -23.26 5.26
CA TYR A 641 33.71 -22.90 4.00
C TYR A 641 33.01 -23.50 2.78
N VAL A 642 33.05 -22.83 1.63
CA VAL A 642 32.45 -23.31 0.37
C VAL A 642 32.92 -24.73 0.03
N ARG A 643 34.24 -24.97 0.10
CA ARG A 643 34.84 -26.31 0.09
C ARG A 643 35.23 -26.70 1.51
N ARG A 644 34.73 -27.84 1.97
CA ARG A 644 34.98 -28.35 3.33
C ARG A 644 36.47 -28.45 3.63
N GLY A 645 36.87 -27.95 4.80
CA GLY A 645 38.25 -27.94 5.29
C GLY A 645 39.19 -26.97 4.56
N ASP A 646 38.73 -26.26 3.52
CA ASP A 646 39.55 -25.35 2.72
C ASP A 646 39.25 -23.89 3.08
N LEU A 647 40.08 -23.34 3.96
CA LEU A 647 40.06 -21.95 4.42
C LEU A 647 40.10 -20.93 3.26
N THR A 648 40.63 -21.32 2.10
CA THR A 648 40.82 -20.43 0.94
C THR A 648 39.63 -20.41 -0.01
N SER A 649 38.63 -21.28 0.20
CA SER A 649 37.46 -21.39 -0.68
C SER A 649 36.40 -20.31 -0.47
N GLY A 650 36.57 -19.44 0.52
CA GLY A 650 35.56 -18.48 0.95
C GLY A 650 34.55 -19.09 1.93
N LEU A 651 33.76 -18.24 2.57
CA LEU A 651 32.71 -18.66 3.51
C LEU A 651 31.40 -19.01 2.78
N LEU A 652 30.61 -19.89 3.40
CA LEU A 652 29.24 -20.15 2.98
C LEU A 652 28.38 -18.88 3.09
N PRO A 653 27.32 -18.76 2.26
CA PRO A 653 26.32 -17.71 2.42
C PRO A 653 25.82 -17.59 3.87
N LEU A 654 25.61 -16.35 4.32
CA LEU A 654 25.14 -16.00 5.67
C LEU A 654 26.12 -16.30 6.82
N VAL A 655 27.37 -16.66 6.53
CA VAL A 655 28.46 -16.69 7.52
C VAL A 655 29.29 -15.42 7.38
N SER A 656 29.42 -14.67 8.47
CA SER A 656 30.16 -13.42 8.52
C SER A 656 31.67 -13.64 8.60
N GLU A 657 32.41 -12.80 7.87
CA GLU A 657 33.86 -12.71 7.95
C GLU A 657 34.32 -11.93 9.20
N GLY A 658 35.59 -12.08 9.54
CA GLY A 658 36.24 -11.35 10.62
C GLY A 658 36.24 -12.04 11.98
N ALA A 659 36.96 -11.46 12.93
CA ALA A 659 37.06 -11.97 14.29
C ALA A 659 35.71 -11.79 15.04
N PRO A 660 35.33 -12.74 15.90
CA PRO A 660 34.04 -12.70 16.59
C PRO A 660 33.95 -11.61 17.68
N GLY A 661 35.07 -10.97 18.05
CA GLY A 661 35.19 -10.06 19.20
C GLY A 661 35.16 -10.80 20.54
N SER A 662 35.28 -10.07 21.66
CA SER A 662 35.29 -10.69 23.00
C SER A 662 33.89 -10.65 23.62
N PRO A 663 33.42 -11.72 24.28
CA PRO A 663 32.12 -11.70 24.95
C PRO A 663 31.98 -10.55 25.94
N GLY A 664 30.83 -9.85 25.90
CA GLY A 664 30.51 -8.68 26.73
C GLY A 664 31.02 -7.33 26.21
N GLU A 665 31.80 -7.30 25.12
CA GLU A 665 32.15 -6.05 24.41
C GLU A 665 30.94 -5.51 23.63
N ALA A 666 30.87 -4.19 23.44
CA ALA A 666 29.84 -3.58 22.61
C ALA A 666 30.00 -4.01 21.14
N ALA A 667 28.89 -4.21 20.43
CA ALA A 667 28.93 -4.57 19.02
C ALA A 667 27.69 -4.07 18.26
N PRO A 668 27.82 -3.77 16.96
CA PRO A 668 26.69 -3.39 16.14
C PRO A 668 25.78 -4.60 15.84
N GLY A 669 24.61 -4.29 15.27
CA GLY A 669 23.71 -5.26 14.68
C GLY A 669 22.51 -5.60 15.54
N ASN A 670 21.38 -5.83 14.87
CA ASN A 670 20.11 -6.22 15.48
C ASN A 670 19.83 -7.72 15.28
N MET A 671 18.82 -8.20 15.98
CA MET A 671 18.30 -9.56 15.80
C MET A 671 17.88 -9.88 14.37
N ALA A 672 18.11 -11.13 13.96
CA ALA A 672 17.61 -11.67 12.69
C ALA A 672 16.12 -11.37 12.46
N TYR A 673 15.77 -11.01 11.23
CA TYR A 673 14.39 -10.83 10.78
C TYR A 673 13.91 -12.05 10.00
N CYS A 674 12.59 -12.19 9.89
CA CYS A 674 11.94 -13.22 9.08
C CYS A 674 10.53 -12.78 8.68
N PHE A 675 9.89 -13.55 7.80
CA PHE A 675 8.42 -13.52 7.73
C PHE A 675 7.84 -14.49 8.74
N ARG A 676 6.72 -14.11 9.37
CA ARG A 676 5.83 -15.06 10.03
C ARG A 676 4.81 -15.48 9.00
N LEU A 677 4.90 -16.72 8.54
CA LEU A 677 4.18 -17.17 7.35
C LEU A 677 2.83 -17.76 7.76
N CYS A 678 1.76 -17.36 7.09
CA CYS A 678 0.50 -18.10 7.08
C CYS A 678 0.51 -18.99 5.84
N LEU A 679 0.56 -20.30 6.00
CA LEU A 679 0.49 -21.26 4.88
C LEU A 679 -0.80 -22.06 4.94
N SER A 680 -1.26 -22.57 3.80
CA SER A 680 -2.49 -23.34 3.68
C SER A 680 -2.23 -24.76 3.20
N THR A 681 -3.01 -25.71 3.70
CA THR A 681 -3.12 -27.08 3.14
C THR A 681 -4.44 -27.31 2.40
N ALA A 682 -5.25 -26.25 2.21
CA ALA A 682 -6.52 -26.34 1.49
C ALA A 682 -6.31 -26.67 0.01
N GLU A 683 -7.38 -27.11 -0.66
CA GLU A 683 -7.34 -27.50 -2.08
C GLU A 683 -7.09 -26.31 -3.02
N ASP A 684 -7.51 -25.11 -2.62
CA ASP A 684 -7.37 -23.84 -3.35
C ASP A 684 -6.05 -23.10 -3.08
N ARG A 685 -5.16 -23.69 -2.27
CA ARG A 685 -3.86 -23.08 -1.95
C ARG A 685 -3.06 -22.80 -3.24
N LYS A 686 -2.39 -21.65 -3.26
CA LYS A 686 -1.49 -21.27 -4.35
C LYS A 686 -0.11 -21.93 -4.17
N PRO A 687 0.58 -22.32 -5.25
CA PRO A 687 1.93 -22.88 -5.14
C PRO A 687 2.93 -21.84 -4.62
N ILE A 688 3.97 -22.30 -3.93
CA ILE A 688 5.09 -21.46 -3.52
C ILE A 688 6.17 -21.58 -4.59
N GLU A 689 6.16 -20.63 -5.53
CA GLU A 689 7.16 -20.58 -6.60
C GLU A 689 8.52 -20.07 -6.09
N PRO A 690 9.64 -20.60 -6.61
CA PRO A 690 10.96 -20.09 -6.29
C PRO A 690 11.15 -18.66 -6.83
N PRO A 691 12.01 -17.84 -6.21
CA PRO A 691 12.30 -16.49 -6.70
C PRO A 691 13.06 -16.52 -8.04
N ALA A 692 12.99 -15.41 -8.78
CA ALA A 692 13.87 -15.19 -9.93
C ALA A 692 15.34 -15.23 -9.48
N GLY A 693 16.15 -16.07 -10.13
CA GLY A 693 17.56 -16.27 -9.74
C GLY A 693 17.78 -17.22 -8.55
N TYR A 694 16.81 -18.08 -8.23
CA TYR A 694 16.97 -19.15 -7.24
C TYR A 694 18.26 -19.97 -7.44
N ASP A 695 19.11 -20.01 -6.42
CA ASP A 695 20.31 -20.84 -6.36
C ASP A 695 20.24 -21.77 -5.13
N PRO A 696 20.15 -23.10 -5.31
CA PRO A 696 20.11 -24.03 -4.19
C PRO A 696 21.39 -24.02 -3.34
N ASN A 697 22.52 -23.51 -3.84
CA ASN A 697 23.76 -23.39 -3.06
C ASN A 697 23.65 -22.35 -1.94
N GLN A 698 22.67 -21.43 -2.00
CA GLN A 698 22.36 -20.51 -0.90
C GLN A 698 21.98 -21.26 0.40
N TYR A 699 21.50 -22.50 0.29
CA TYR A 699 21.06 -23.34 1.40
C TYR A 699 22.07 -24.43 1.77
N GLU A 700 23.32 -24.33 1.32
CA GLU A 700 24.36 -25.34 1.62
C GLU A 700 24.54 -25.54 3.14
N LEU A 701 24.44 -24.49 3.96
CA LEU A 701 24.47 -24.64 5.42
C LEU A 701 23.35 -25.54 5.97
N VAL A 702 22.15 -25.49 5.34
CA VAL A 702 21.01 -26.36 5.66
C VAL A 702 21.32 -27.80 5.26
N VAL A 703 21.97 -28.03 4.11
CA VAL A 703 22.45 -29.37 3.69
C VAL A 703 23.41 -29.94 4.72
N ARG A 704 24.40 -29.16 5.19
CA ARG A 704 25.37 -29.64 6.19
C ARG A 704 24.70 -30.00 7.51
N PHE A 705 23.68 -29.23 7.91
CA PHE A 705 22.87 -29.55 9.08
C PHE A 705 22.07 -30.86 8.89
N ILE A 706 21.45 -31.06 7.72
CA ILE A 706 20.74 -32.31 7.38
C ILE A 706 21.69 -33.51 7.48
N GLU A 707 22.85 -33.44 6.84
CA GLU A 707 23.84 -34.54 6.85
C GLU A 707 24.29 -34.86 8.28
N ALA A 708 24.53 -33.85 9.11
CA ALA A 708 24.91 -34.03 10.50
C ALA A 708 23.81 -34.71 11.34
N CYS A 709 22.54 -34.31 11.14
CA CYS A 709 21.39 -34.96 11.77
C CYS A 709 21.28 -36.43 11.34
N LEU A 710 21.36 -36.72 10.04
CA LEU A 710 21.28 -38.09 9.52
C LEU A 710 22.43 -38.96 10.03
N ALA A 711 23.65 -38.42 10.08
CA ALA A 711 24.82 -39.12 10.63
C ALA A 711 24.68 -39.39 12.15
N ASN A 712 23.92 -38.55 12.86
CA ASN A 712 23.58 -38.74 14.26
C ASN A 712 22.43 -39.75 14.48
N GLY A 713 21.85 -40.29 13.40
CA GLY A 713 20.74 -41.25 13.44
C GLY A 713 19.37 -40.60 13.60
N ASP A 714 19.24 -39.29 13.33
CA ASP A 714 17.98 -38.60 13.45
C ASP A 714 17.05 -38.90 12.25
N HIS A 715 15.75 -39.10 12.53
CA HIS A 715 14.71 -39.16 11.52
C HIS A 715 14.07 -37.78 11.36
N MET A 716 14.31 -37.16 10.20
CA MET A 716 13.89 -35.79 9.95
C MET A 716 12.51 -35.71 9.29
N ASP A 717 11.75 -34.70 9.70
CA ASP A 717 10.52 -34.21 9.06
C ASP A 717 10.52 -32.68 9.08
N LEU A 718 9.47 -32.04 8.57
CA LEU A 718 9.44 -30.59 8.41
C LEU A 718 9.61 -29.80 9.72
N ARG A 719 9.33 -30.42 10.87
CA ARG A 719 9.43 -29.77 12.19
C ARG A 719 10.85 -29.35 12.55
N TRP A 720 11.85 -29.93 11.89
CA TRP A 720 13.26 -29.57 12.04
C TRP A 720 13.60 -28.19 11.46
N PHE A 721 12.82 -27.72 10.49
CA PHE A 721 13.05 -26.46 9.76
C PHE A 721 12.00 -25.40 10.09
N SER A 722 10.81 -25.81 10.55
CA SER A 722 9.72 -24.91 10.90
C SER A 722 8.89 -25.47 12.06
N LYS A 723 8.53 -24.62 13.01
CA LYS A 723 7.40 -24.88 13.92
C LYS A 723 6.15 -24.39 13.21
N HIS A 724 5.25 -25.32 12.88
CA HIS A 724 3.99 -25.01 12.22
C HIS A 724 2.80 -25.41 13.10
N ASP A 725 2.03 -24.44 13.56
CA ASP A 725 0.86 -24.65 14.40
C ASP A 725 -0.44 -24.48 13.59
N PRO A 726 -1.47 -25.32 13.78
CA PRO A 726 -2.71 -25.20 13.03
C PRO A 726 -3.46 -23.92 13.40
N LEU A 727 -4.04 -23.29 12.38
CA LEU A 727 -4.99 -22.19 12.44
C LEU A 727 -6.36 -22.67 11.90
N PRO A 728 -7.43 -21.88 12.06
CA PRO A 728 -8.71 -22.15 11.39
C PRO A 728 -8.57 -22.31 9.87
N ASN A 729 -9.58 -22.90 9.23
CA ASN A 729 -9.69 -22.98 7.77
C ASN A 729 -8.50 -23.65 7.04
N GLN A 730 -7.90 -24.68 7.65
CA GLN A 730 -6.77 -25.43 7.10
C GLN A 730 -5.50 -24.58 6.86
N LYS A 731 -5.40 -23.46 7.58
CA LYS A 731 -4.21 -22.60 7.60
C LYS A 731 -3.28 -22.98 8.74
N TRP A 732 -2.04 -22.48 8.67
CA TRP A 732 -0.96 -22.85 9.55
C TRP A 732 -0.02 -21.66 9.79
N ASP A 733 0.30 -21.40 11.06
CA ASP A 733 1.33 -20.43 11.47
C ASP A 733 2.70 -21.09 11.35
N PHE A 734 3.48 -20.67 10.38
CA PHE A 734 4.84 -21.14 10.12
C PHE A 734 5.86 -20.20 10.77
N ASN A 735 6.49 -20.71 11.83
CA ASN A 735 7.60 -20.10 12.54
C ASN A 735 8.91 -20.81 12.23
N THR A 736 10.01 -20.08 12.26
CA THR A 736 11.33 -20.54 11.86
C THR A 736 12.08 -21.32 12.96
N ALA A 737 12.90 -22.29 12.53
CA ALA A 737 13.83 -23.08 13.35
C ALA A 737 15.29 -22.57 13.28
N THR A 738 16.22 -23.34 13.87
CA THR A 738 17.66 -23.00 14.06
C THR A 738 18.44 -22.72 12.77
N PHE A 739 18.15 -23.42 11.67
CA PHE A 739 18.62 -23.10 10.32
C PHE A 739 17.40 -23.17 9.40
N GLY A 740 16.86 -22.02 9.03
CA GLY A 740 15.57 -21.91 8.37
C GLY A 740 15.29 -20.47 7.96
N GLY A 741 14.15 -19.91 8.37
CA GLY A 741 13.72 -18.56 7.97
C GLY A 741 14.28 -17.38 8.78
N ASN A 742 15.03 -17.59 9.87
CA ASN A 742 15.69 -16.46 10.54
C ASN A 742 16.87 -16.03 9.67
N LEU A 743 16.80 -14.82 9.11
CA LEU A 743 17.87 -14.26 8.31
C LEU A 743 18.71 -13.31 9.16
N PRO A 744 19.83 -13.77 9.74
CA PRO A 744 20.75 -12.88 10.42
C PRO A 744 21.36 -11.89 9.44
N GLY A 745 21.68 -10.72 9.96
CA GLY A 745 22.46 -9.73 9.22
C GLY A 745 23.95 -10.02 9.38
N GLY A 746 24.76 -9.13 8.83
CA GLY A 746 26.21 -9.18 8.95
C GLY A 746 26.87 -8.26 7.94
N PRO A 747 28.14 -7.88 8.17
CA PRO A 747 28.87 -6.98 7.28
C PRO A 747 28.86 -7.53 5.86
N ARG A 748 28.57 -6.66 4.87
CA ARG A 748 28.74 -7.01 3.46
C ARG A 748 30.23 -7.07 3.14
N PRO A 749 30.69 -8.01 2.29
CA PRO A 749 31.95 -7.83 1.58
C PRO A 749 31.93 -6.47 0.86
N GLU A 750 33.05 -5.75 0.78
CA GLU A 750 33.14 -4.51 0.02
C GLU A 750 32.72 -4.74 -1.44
N VAL A 751 31.49 -4.40 -1.79
CA VAL A 751 31.05 -4.27 -3.18
C VAL A 751 30.88 -2.79 -3.44
N ALA A 752 31.72 -2.27 -4.34
CA ALA A 752 31.74 -0.88 -4.73
C ALA A 752 30.38 -0.44 -5.32
N HIS A 753 29.51 0.14 -4.49
CA HIS A 753 28.42 0.97 -4.96
C HIS A 753 28.54 2.36 -4.37
N HIS A 754 28.77 3.31 -5.28
CA HIS A 754 28.72 4.73 -5.05
C HIS A 754 27.28 5.20 -4.74
N SER A 755 27.22 6.39 -4.13
CA SER A 755 26.08 7.30 -3.94
C SER A 755 25.05 7.04 -2.83
N ALA A 756 25.31 7.63 -1.65
CA ALA A 756 24.43 8.63 -1.02
C ALA A 756 25.26 9.54 -0.07
N PRO A 757 25.04 10.87 -0.04
CA PRO A 757 25.90 11.82 0.70
C PRO A 757 25.45 12.10 2.15
N SER A 758 26.46 12.22 3.02
CA SER A 758 26.57 12.99 4.28
C SER A 758 25.46 12.95 5.36
N VAL A 759 25.70 12.18 6.43
CA VAL A 759 25.60 12.65 7.83
C VAL A 759 26.80 12.08 8.61
N SER A 760 27.48 12.92 9.38
CA SER A 760 28.71 12.62 10.12
C SER A 760 28.44 11.79 11.38
N VAL A 761 28.19 10.50 11.25
CA VAL A 761 28.02 9.59 12.40
C VAL A 761 29.30 8.75 12.58
N PRO A 762 30.00 8.86 13.71
CA PRO A 762 31.21 8.06 13.97
C PRO A 762 30.89 6.56 14.07
N TRP A 763 31.80 5.72 13.56
CA TRP A 763 31.88 4.31 13.96
C TRP A 763 32.02 4.24 15.49
N PRO A 764 31.22 3.46 16.24
CA PRO A 764 30.55 2.19 15.89
C PRO A 764 29.06 2.27 15.53
N GLN A 765 28.53 3.46 15.20
CA GLN A 765 27.08 3.67 15.05
C GLN A 765 26.51 3.30 13.67
N ARG A 766 27.36 3.07 12.65
CA ARG A 766 26.94 2.68 11.29
C ARG A 766 26.91 1.16 11.13
N VAL A 767 25.82 0.61 10.61
CA VAL A 767 25.66 -0.84 10.41
C VAL A 767 25.53 -1.18 8.92
N ASP A 768 26.65 -1.15 8.19
CA ASP A 768 26.69 -1.63 6.79
C ASP A 768 26.61 -3.17 6.79
N GLY A 769 25.52 -3.75 6.26
CA GLY A 769 25.30 -5.20 6.29
C GLY A 769 24.20 -5.73 5.36
N PHE A 770 24.07 -7.05 5.23
CA PHE A 770 22.93 -7.69 4.55
C PHE A 770 21.65 -7.58 5.41
N GLY A 771 20.49 -7.43 4.75
CA GLY A 771 19.18 -7.68 5.35
C GLY A 771 18.83 -6.80 6.56
N CYS A 772 18.66 -7.42 7.74
CA CYS A 772 18.08 -6.83 8.94
C CYS A 772 18.92 -5.74 9.64
N TRP A 773 20.24 -5.70 9.39
CA TRP A 773 21.14 -4.71 9.99
C TRP A 773 20.97 -3.31 9.37
N GLU A 774 20.70 -3.24 8.07
CA GLU A 774 20.51 -2.01 7.30
C GLU A 774 19.09 -1.43 7.48
N TRP A 775 18.10 -2.30 7.72
CA TRP A 775 16.67 -1.96 7.75
C TRP A 775 16.29 -0.72 8.59
N PRO A 776 16.75 -0.56 9.85
CA PRO A 776 16.28 0.55 10.67
C PRO A 776 16.65 1.91 10.05
N GLU A 777 17.82 2.02 9.43
CA GLU A 777 18.31 3.29 8.84
C GLU A 777 17.99 3.43 7.36
N ALA A 778 17.52 2.37 6.71
CA ALA A 778 17.09 2.41 5.32
C ALA A 778 15.86 3.30 5.12
N GLY A 779 15.87 4.10 4.04
CA GLY A 779 14.68 4.79 3.56
C GLY A 779 13.65 3.82 2.97
N TYR A 780 12.42 4.30 2.72
CA TYR A 780 11.30 3.45 2.30
C TYR A 780 11.57 2.63 1.02
N GLU A 781 12.25 3.20 0.02
CA GLU A 781 12.61 2.48 -1.22
C GLU A 781 13.57 1.32 -0.90
N ARG A 782 14.62 1.60 -0.13
CA ARG A 782 15.61 0.58 0.23
C ARG A 782 15.02 -0.49 1.16
N ARG A 783 14.07 -0.15 2.05
CA ARG A 783 13.31 -1.13 2.83
C ARG A 783 12.48 -2.05 1.95
N ALA A 784 11.89 -1.55 0.85
CA ALA A 784 11.17 -2.40 -0.09
C ALA A 784 12.10 -3.42 -0.77
N ASP A 785 13.32 -3.01 -1.12
CA ASP A 785 14.33 -3.95 -1.65
C ASP A 785 14.73 -5.01 -0.60
N ILE A 786 15.02 -4.60 0.63
CA ILE A 786 15.38 -5.52 1.73
C ILE A 786 14.23 -6.50 2.00
N LEU A 787 12.99 -6.02 2.00
CA LEU A 787 11.80 -6.86 2.15
C LEU A 787 11.78 -7.94 1.06
N LYS A 788 12.06 -7.56 -0.20
CA LYS A 788 12.09 -8.50 -1.33
C LYS A 788 13.26 -9.48 -1.25
N GLU A 789 14.44 -9.03 -0.80
CA GLU A 789 15.59 -9.90 -0.54
C GLU A 789 15.22 -11.00 0.49
N ILE A 790 14.56 -10.63 1.58
CA ILE A 790 14.12 -11.57 2.64
C ILE A 790 13.01 -12.49 2.13
N GLU A 791 12.05 -11.98 1.35
CA GLU A 791 10.99 -12.76 0.72
C GLU A 791 11.60 -13.83 -0.20
N ASN A 792 12.52 -13.42 -1.08
CA ASN A 792 13.17 -14.33 -2.03
C ASN A 792 13.92 -15.44 -1.30
N TYR A 793 14.62 -15.12 -0.21
CA TYR A 793 15.25 -16.14 0.64
C TYR A 793 14.24 -17.14 1.22
N HIS A 794 13.10 -16.68 1.71
CA HIS A 794 12.08 -17.57 2.27
C HIS A 794 11.42 -18.44 1.19
N ARG A 795 11.05 -17.85 0.03
CA ARG A 795 10.52 -18.61 -1.11
C ARG A 795 11.50 -19.67 -1.59
N GLY A 796 12.77 -19.30 -1.74
CA GLY A 796 13.82 -20.23 -2.13
C GLY A 796 14.03 -21.33 -1.09
N LEU A 797 13.99 -21.02 0.21
CA LEU A 797 14.11 -22.03 1.28
C LEU A 797 12.95 -23.03 1.23
N LEU A 798 11.71 -22.57 1.13
CA LEU A 798 10.53 -23.44 1.10
C LEU A 798 10.53 -24.30 -0.16
N HIS A 799 10.92 -23.73 -1.31
CA HIS A 799 11.12 -24.47 -2.54
C HIS A 799 12.22 -25.53 -2.40
N PHE A 800 13.39 -25.15 -1.86
CA PHE A 800 14.51 -26.05 -1.60
C PHE A 800 14.10 -27.25 -0.72
N LEU A 801 13.40 -26.99 0.39
CA LEU A 801 12.89 -28.02 1.28
C LEU A 801 11.85 -28.94 0.61
N ALA A 802 11.13 -28.45 -0.41
CA ALA A 802 10.13 -29.22 -1.16
C ALA A 802 10.72 -30.03 -2.32
N THR A 803 11.84 -29.64 -2.91
CA THR A 803 12.30 -30.18 -4.20
C THR A 803 13.72 -30.75 -4.23
N ASP A 804 14.66 -30.28 -3.40
CA ASP A 804 16.08 -30.66 -3.53
C ASP A 804 16.32 -32.11 -3.08
N SER A 805 17.02 -32.88 -3.92
CA SER A 805 17.33 -34.30 -3.67
C SER A 805 18.13 -34.57 -2.38
N ARG A 806 18.89 -33.58 -1.90
CA ARG A 806 19.69 -33.64 -0.66
C ARG A 806 18.84 -33.50 0.61
N VAL A 807 17.60 -33.05 0.48
CA VAL A 807 16.63 -32.98 1.59
C VAL A 807 16.00 -34.38 1.81
N PRO A 808 15.70 -34.83 3.04
CA PRO A 808 15.03 -36.12 3.25
C PRO A 808 13.66 -36.17 2.56
N GLU A 809 13.28 -37.32 2.00
CA GLU A 809 12.01 -37.47 1.26
C GLU A 809 10.78 -37.17 2.13
N THR A 810 10.83 -37.52 3.41
CA THR A 810 9.80 -37.20 4.41
C THR A 810 9.58 -35.70 4.55
N VAL A 811 10.66 -34.92 4.58
CA VAL A 811 10.60 -33.44 4.65
C VAL A 811 10.02 -32.87 3.35
N ARG A 812 10.49 -33.34 2.18
CA ARG A 812 9.99 -32.88 0.87
C ARG A 812 8.49 -33.11 0.73
N LYS A 813 8.03 -34.34 0.99
CA LYS A 813 6.60 -34.69 0.90
C LYS A 813 5.75 -33.87 1.86
N ASP A 814 6.27 -33.60 3.06
CA ASP A 814 5.55 -32.80 4.04
C ASP A 814 5.45 -31.34 3.61
N MET A 815 6.55 -30.73 3.15
CA MET A 815 6.58 -29.35 2.64
C MET A 815 5.65 -29.17 1.41
N GLN A 816 5.59 -30.14 0.50
CA GLN A 816 4.73 -30.11 -0.69
C GLN A 816 3.21 -30.08 -0.39
N ARG A 817 2.80 -30.36 0.85
CA ARG A 817 1.41 -30.23 1.28
C ARG A 817 0.98 -28.77 1.45
N PHE A 818 1.93 -27.87 1.68
CA PHE A 818 1.65 -26.47 1.98
C PHE A 818 1.77 -25.60 0.73
N GLY A 819 0.99 -24.53 0.71
CA GLY A 819 0.97 -23.48 -0.29
C GLY A 819 0.63 -22.14 0.36
N LEU A 820 0.56 -21.07 -0.43
CA LEU A 820 0.05 -19.80 0.06
C LEU A 820 -1.48 -19.86 0.15
N PRO A 821 -2.09 -19.29 1.21
CA PRO A 821 -3.54 -19.14 1.31
C PRO A 821 -4.09 -18.28 0.16
N ALA A 822 -5.30 -18.59 -0.30
CA ALA A 822 -5.96 -17.83 -1.37
C ALA A 822 -6.60 -16.52 -0.86
N ASP A 823 -6.95 -16.48 0.43
CA ASP A 823 -7.78 -15.47 1.08
C ASP A 823 -7.05 -14.62 2.14
N GLU A 824 -5.77 -14.89 2.39
CA GLU A 824 -4.89 -13.99 3.14
C GLU A 824 -4.04 -13.18 2.18
N PHE A 825 -3.72 -11.95 2.55
CA PHE A 825 -2.76 -11.10 1.83
C PHE A 825 -3.00 -11.02 0.30
N PRO A 826 -4.20 -10.59 -0.15
CA PRO A 826 -4.55 -10.62 -1.57
C PRO A 826 -3.70 -9.68 -2.43
N ASP A 827 -3.22 -8.57 -1.86
CA ASP A 827 -2.40 -7.54 -2.51
C ASP A 827 -0.96 -8.02 -2.80
N THR A 828 -0.50 -9.06 -2.11
CA THR A 828 0.83 -9.68 -2.24
C THR A 828 0.77 -11.13 -2.74
N ASP A 829 -0.38 -11.53 -3.30
CA ASP A 829 -0.63 -12.87 -3.82
C ASP A 829 -0.46 -14.00 -2.77
N GLY A 830 -0.90 -13.75 -1.53
CA GLY A 830 -0.87 -14.71 -0.43
C GLY A 830 0.38 -14.65 0.45
N TRP A 831 1.30 -13.71 0.21
CA TRP A 831 2.52 -13.55 1.01
C TRP A 831 2.36 -12.50 2.11
N PRO A 832 2.81 -12.70 3.37
CA PRO A 832 2.60 -11.69 4.41
C PRO A 832 3.20 -10.32 4.06
N HIS A 833 2.45 -9.23 4.28
CA HIS A 833 2.87 -7.86 3.96
C HIS A 833 3.82 -7.23 5.00
N GLN A 834 3.97 -7.83 6.18
CA GLN A 834 4.78 -7.30 7.28
C GLN A 834 6.01 -8.17 7.56
N LEU A 835 7.18 -7.54 7.61
CA LEU A 835 8.38 -8.17 8.12
C LEU A 835 8.30 -8.28 9.65
N TYR A 836 8.70 -9.43 10.20
CA TYR A 836 8.76 -9.63 11.65
C TYR A 836 10.02 -8.97 12.23
N ILE A 837 9.88 -7.69 12.55
CA ILE A 837 10.93 -6.83 13.10
C ILE A 837 11.05 -7.11 14.59
N ARG A 838 12.17 -7.68 15.00
CA ARG A 838 12.44 -7.98 16.41
C ARG A 838 13.05 -6.81 17.15
N GLU A 839 13.78 -5.93 16.48
CA GLU A 839 14.50 -4.82 17.11
C GLU A 839 14.96 -3.85 16.03
N GLY A 840 14.48 -2.60 16.11
CA GLY A 840 14.96 -1.49 15.31
C GLY A 840 15.85 -0.57 16.13
N ARG A 841 15.63 0.74 16.01
CA ARG A 841 16.25 1.72 16.92
C ARG A 841 15.71 1.53 18.33
N ARG A 842 16.54 1.81 19.33
CA ARG A 842 16.13 1.93 20.73
C ARG A 842 16.45 3.35 21.22
N MET A 843 15.45 4.06 21.72
CA MET A 843 15.63 5.40 22.28
C MET A 843 16.66 5.37 23.42
N VAL A 844 17.36 6.48 23.65
CA VAL A 844 18.21 6.67 24.84
C VAL A 844 17.67 7.85 25.64
N SER A 845 16.82 7.55 26.62
CA SER A 845 16.21 8.55 27.52
C SER A 845 16.96 8.67 28.86
N ASP A 846 16.42 9.46 29.79
CA ASP A 846 16.92 9.60 31.17
C ASP A 846 16.88 8.28 31.95
N LEU A 847 15.98 7.37 31.55
CA LEU A 847 15.96 5.98 32.03
C LEU A 847 16.09 5.03 30.84
N VAL A 848 17.03 4.10 30.95
CA VAL A 848 17.16 2.94 30.06
C VAL A 848 16.70 1.70 30.84
N MET A 849 15.68 1.00 30.32
CA MET A 849 15.27 -0.29 30.89
C MET A 849 16.35 -1.35 30.61
N THR A 850 16.73 -2.10 31.64
CA THR A 850 17.86 -3.06 31.62
C THR A 850 17.45 -4.46 32.05
N GLU A 851 18.31 -5.43 31.83
CA GLU A 851 18.24 -6.80 32.37
C GLU A 851 17.92 -6.79 33.86
N HIS A 852 18.46 -5.83 34.63
CA HIS A 852 18.15 -5.70 36.06
C HIS A 852 16.67 -5.45 36.31
N HIS A 853 15.99 -4.71 35.44
CA HIS A 853 14.54 -4.50 35.54
C HIS A 853 13.77 -5.76 35.18
N THR A 854 14.15 -6.43 34.08
CA THR A 854 13.42 -7.60 33.61
C THR A 854 13.60 -8.82 34.53
N PHE A 855 14.73 -8.90 35.25
CA PHE A 855 15.01 -9.94 36.26
C PHE A 855 14.60 -9.53 37.69
N GLY A 856 13.98 -8.36 37.89
CA GLY A 856 13.50 -7.92 39.20
C GLY A 856 14.57 -7.48 40.20
N ARG A 857 15.81 -7.29 39.75
CA ARG A 857 16.91 -6.72 40.54
C ARG A 857 16.75 -5.21 40.74
N THR A 858 16.01 -4.56 39.85
CA THR A 858 15.59 -3.16 39.94
C THR A 858 14.11 -3.07 39.59
N VAL A 859 13.37 -2.16 40.22
CA VAL A 859 11.92 -2.00 40.00
C VAL A 859 11.66 -0.60 39.44
N ALA A 860 11.00 -0.53 38.29
CA ALA A 860 10.53 0.72 37.71
C ALA A 860 9.51 1.39 38.65
N LYS A 861 9.75 2.66 39.00
CA LYS A 861 8.92 3.43 39.94
C LYS A 861 7.57 3.79 39.34
N HIS A 862 7.58 4.37 38.14
CA HIS A 862 6.40 4.86 37.46
C HIS A 862 5.90 3.84 36.43
N SER A 863 5.26 2.78 36.92
CA SER A 863 4.73 1.71 36.08
C SER A 863 3.60 2.19 35.17
N ILE A 864 3.69 1.88 33.88
CA ILE A 864 2.62 2.07 32.89
C ILE A 864 2.06 0.76 32.34
N GLY A 865 2.60 -0.37 32.79
CA GLY A 865 2.24 -1.69 32.31
C GLY A 865 3.21 -2.74 32.81
N LEU A 866 2.95 -4.00 32.46
CA LEU A 866 3.78 -5.13 32.84
C LEU A 866 4.35 -5.85 31.61
N GLY A 867 5.65 -6.16 31.67
CA GLY A 867 6.31 -7.10 30.76
C GLY A 867 6.32 -8.50 31.36
N SER A 868 6.01 -9.54 30.58
CA SER A 868 5.76 -10.88 31.09
C SER A 868 6.61 -11.98 30.46
N TYR A 869 7.16 -11.74 29.27
CA TYR A 869 7.87 -12.75 28.50
C TYR A 869 9.34 -12.90 28.91
N GLY A 870 9.95 -14.05 28.60
CA GLY A 870 11.37 -14.31 28.83
C GLY A 870 12.30 -13.46 27.94
N THR A 871 13.60 -13.63 28.11
CA THR A 871 14.59 -13.05 27.19
C THR A 871 14.67 -13.91 25.94
N ASP A 872 14.29 -13.35 24.79
CA ASP A 872 14.36 -14.02 23.48
C ASP A 872 15.11 -13.16 22.46
N VAL A 873 16.45 -13.28 22.52
CA VAL A 873 17.36 -12.73 21.53
C VAL A 873 17.58 -13.78 20.44
N HIS A 874 17.32 -13.43 19.19
CA HIS A 874 17.68 -14.26 18.04
C HIS A 874 19.12 -14.00 17.61
N GLU A 875 19.71 -14.94 16.87
CA GLU A 875 21.09 -14.77 16.35
C GLU A 875 21.23 -13.44 15.60
N ILE A 876 22.31 -12.72 15.89
CA ILE A 876 22.62 -11.42 15.30
C ILE A 876 23.39 -11.64 14.00
N ARG A 877 24.32 -12.60 14.03
CA ARG A 877 25.16 -13.06 12.91
C ARG A 877 25.63 -14.50 13.13
N ARG A 878 26.09 -15.16 12.07
CA ARG A 878 26.78 -16.46 12.14
C ARG A 878 28.27 -16.22 11.90
N ILE A 879 29.14 -16.76 12.74
CA ILE A 879 30.59 -16.52 12.72
C ILE A 879 31.34 -17.85 12.62
N VAL A 880 32.62 -17.77 12.26
CA VAL A 880 33.54 -18.90 12.40
C VAL A 880 34.21 -18.86 13.76
N LYS A 881 33.99 -19.88 14.59
CA LYS A 881 34.66 -20.07 15.88
C LYS A 881 35.08 -21.52 16.01
N ASP A 882 36.32 -21.76 16.40
CA ASP A 882 36.90 -23.11 16.55
C ASP A 882 36.77 -23.97 15.27
N GLY A 883 36.81 -23.32 14.09
CA GLY A 883 36.68 -23.99 12.78
C GLY A 883 35.24 -24.37 12.40
N VAL A 884 34.23 -23.95 13.17
CA VAL A 884 32.82 -24.30 12.95
C VAL A 884 31.92 -23.07 12.93
N VAL A 885 30.76 -23.20 12.30
CA VAL A 885 29.71 -22.18 12.33
C VAL A 885 29.17 -22.05 13.76
N THR A 886 29.22 -20.83 14.30
CA THR A 886 28.67 -20.50 15.62
C THR A 886 27.69 -19.34 15.50
N ARG A 887 26.55 -19.44 16.19
CA ARG A 887 25.52 -18.39 16.22
C ARG A 887 25.83 -17.39 17.31
N GLU A 888 26.14 -16.17 16.92
CA GLU A 888 26.48 -15.09 17.85
C GLU A 888 25.23 -14.30 18.25
N GLY A 889 25.14 -13.97 19.54
CA GLY A 889 24.06 -13.20 20.14
C GLY A 889 22.79 -13.99 20.48
N LYS A 890 22.65 -15.27 20.08
CA LYS A 890 21.47 -16.07 20.45
C LYS A 890 21.42 -16.29 21.97
N VAL A 891 20.44 -15.68 22.62
CA VAL A 891 20.12 -15.88 24.04
C VAL A 891 18.63 -16.19 24.17
N ALA A 892 18.28 -17.36 24.69
CA ALA A 892 16.90 -17.74 24.95
C ALA A 892 16.77 -18.30 26.36
N GLY A 893 15.99 -17.66 27.22
CA GLY A 893 15.86 -18.07 28.61
C GLY A 893 14.74 -17.36 29.38
N GLY A 894 14.39 -17.93 30.53
CA GLY A 894 13.51 -17.27 31.49
C GLY A 894 14.22 -16.15 32.26
N ARG A 895 13.47 -15.37 33.03
CA ARG A 895 13.98 -14.25 33.83
C ARG A 895 14.46 -14.69 35.22
N GLY A 896 15.20 -15.80 35.29
CA GLY A 896 15.63 -16.38 36.58
C GLY A 896 14.49 -16.80 37.52
N GLY A 897 13.30 -17.12 36.98
CA GLY A 897 12.10 -17.42 37.75
C GLY A 897 11.28 -16.19 38.17
N PHE A 898 11.70 -14.98 37.81
CA PHE A 898 10.98 -13.75 38.13
C PHE A 898 9.67 -13.61 37.32
N GLY A 899 8.63 -13.16 38.01
CA GLY A 899 7.31 -12.90 37.43
C GLY A 899 7.27 -11.65 36.56
N PRO A 900 6.08 -11.26 36.08
CA PRO A 900 5.88 -10.01 35.34
C PRO A 900 6.50 -8.79 36.03
N TYR A 901 7.21 -7.95 35.26
CA TYR A 901 7.96 -6.79 35.75
C TYR A 901 7.33 -5.48 35.25
N ARG A 902 7.57 -4.38 35.97
CA ARG A 902 7.03 -3.06 35.67
C ARG A 902 7.78 -2.40 34.52
N ILE A 903 7.06 -1.77 33.61
CA ILE A 903 7.62 -0.93 32.53
C ILE A 903 7.48 0.51 32.94
N ALA A 904 8.60 1.24 32.91
CA ALA A 904 8.66 2.63 33.34
C ALA A 904 8.05 3.59 32.31
N PHE A 905 7.36 4.62 32.78
CA PHE A 905 6.90 5.73 31.94
C PHE A 905 8.07 6.47 31.29
N GLU A 906 9.17 6.64 32.03
CA GLU A 906 10.39 7.31 31.55
C GLU A 906 11.04 6.60 30.37
N ALA A 907 10.72 5.32 30.15
CA ALA A 907 11.23 4.57 29.02
C ALA A 907 10.55 4.94 27.69
N ILE A 908 9.35 5.54 27.71
CA ILE A 908 8.58 5.86 26.50
C ILE A 908 8.55 7.36 26.17
N ILE A 909 9.30 8.18 26.91
CA ILE A 909 9.44 9.61 26.67
C ILE A 909 10.91 9.93 26.38
N PRO A 910 11.22 10.82 25.42
CA PRO A 910 12.58 11.29 25.20
C PRO A 910 13.00 12.27 26.32
N LYS A 911 14.29 12.59 26.38
CA LYS A 911 14.79 13.64 27.29
C LYS A 911 14.09 14.96 26.98
N ALA A 912 13.75 15.74 28.01
CA ALA A 912 13.07 17.02 27.84
C ALA A 912 13.86 17.98 26.93
N SER A 913 15.19 17.91 26.95
CA SER A 913 16.08 18.71 26.10
C SER A 913 16.05 18.35 24.61
N GLN A 914 15.34 17.29 24.21
CA GLN A 914 15.30 16.80 22.83
C GLN A 914 13.94 17.02 22.19
N CYS A 915 12.86 16.52 22.82
CA CYS A 915 11.52 16.66 22.27
C CYS A 915 10.42 16.64 23.35
N GLU A 916 9.67 17.72 23.50
CA GLU A 916 8.68 17.96 24.56
C GLU A 916 7.30 17.34 24.28
N ASN A 917 7.00 17.01 23.02
CA ASN A 917 5.66 16.56 22.59
C ASN A 917 5.68 15.25 21.78
N LEU A 918 6.61 14.35 22.09
CA LEU A 918 6.73 13.04 21.46
C LEU A 918 6.75 11.92 22.51
N LEU A 919 6.01 10.83 22.26
CA LEU A 919 6.17 9.56 22.98
C LEU A 919 6.57 8.44 22.00
N VAL A 920 7.33 7.45 22.47
CA VAL A 920 7.89 6.36 21.65
C VAL A 920 7.66 5.03 22.34
N THR A 921 6.90 4.11 21.73
CA THR A 921 6.37 2.95 22.47
C THR A 921 6.87 1.59 21.99
N PHE A 922 7.30 1.42 20.74
CA PHE A 922 8.03 0.21 20.34
C PHE A 922 9.52 0.42 20.52
N ALA A 923 10.09 1.44 19.86
CA ALA A 923 11.49 1.86 19.94
C ALA A 923 11.85 2.54 21.28
N LEU A 924 11.21 2.10 22.37
CA LEU A 924 11.36 2.65 23.72
C LEU A 924 12.80 2.50 24.25
N SER A 925 13.10 3.24 25.31
CA SER A 925 14.41 3.29 25.94
C SER A 925 14.73 2.04 26.74
N ALA A 926 15.51 1.14 26.12
CA ALA A 926 15.97 -0.11 26.71
C ALA A 926 17.32 -0.56 26.14
N SER A 927 18.10 -1.23 26.98
CA SER A 927 19.24 -2.06 26.55
C SER A 927 18.77 -3.17 25.60
N HIS A 928 19.68 -3.66 24.76
CA HIS A 928 19.41 -4.78 23.86
C HIS A 928 18.81 -6.00 24.59
N SER A 929 19.40 -6.40 25.73
CA SER A 929 18.95 -7.58 26.48
C SER A 929 17.56 -7.40 27.11
N ALA A 930 17.24 -6.21 27.60
CA ALA A 930 15.91 -5.92 28.14
C ALA A 930 14.86 -5.84 27.05
N PHE A 931 15.19 -5.20 25.92
CA PHE A 931 14.30 -5.03 24.78
C PHE A 931 13.76 -6.37 24.27
N ALA A 932 14.63 -7.39 24.22
CA ALA A 932 14.28 -8.75 23.82
C ALA A 932 13.19 -9.43 24.68
N SER A 933 12.90 -8.89 25.87
CA SER A 933 11.78 -9.31 26.72
C SER A 933 10.58 -8.36 26.62
N ILE A 934 10.82 -7.05 26.43
CA ILE A 934 9.78 -6.00 26.45
C ILE A 934 8.97 -5.96 25.15
N ARG A 935 9.62 -6.15 23.99
CA ARG A 935 9.08 -5.89 22.64
C ARG A 935 7.81 -6.65 22.19
N MET A 936 7.25 -7.51 23.03
CA MET A 936 6.15 -8.39 22.65
C MET A 936 4.89 -7.59 22.33
N GLU A 937 4.13 -7.99 21.30
CA GLU A 937 2.94 -7.26 20.81
C GLU A 937 1.93 -6.87 21.92
N PRO A 938 1.58 -7.74 22.89
CA PRO A 938 0.66 -7.34 23.97
C PRO A 938 1.24 -6.24 24.86
N VAL A 939 2.54 -6.29 25.13
CA VAL A 939 3.24 -5.26 25.91
C VAL A 939 3.31 -3.95 25.13
N PHE A 940 3.58 -4.02 23.83
CA PHE A 940 3.60 -2.87 22.93
C PHE A 940 2.23 -2.16 22.87
N MET A 941 1.13 -2.91 22.79
CA MET A 941 -0.24 -2.36 22.92
C MET A 941 -0.45 -1.68 24.27
N ILE A 942 -0.03 -2.29 25.38
CA ILE A 942 -0.16 -1.74 26.75
C ILE A 942 0.60 -0.41 26.89
N THR A 943 1.85 -0.37 26.43
CA THR A 943 2.66 0.86 26.46
C THR A 943 2.06 1.95 25.56
N SER A 944 1.46 1.57 24.44
CA SER A 944 0.86 2.52 23.49
C SER A 944 -0.47 3.09 23.99
N GLN A 945 -1.31 2.29 24.65
CA GLN A 945 -2.46 2.80 25.39
C GLN A 945 -2.02 3.81 26.45
N SER A 946 -0.94 3.50 27.19
CA SER A 946 -0.44 4.40 28.22
C SER A 946 0.11 5.70 27.66
N ALA A 947 0.81 5.64 26.52
CA ALA A 947 1.31 6.81 25.83
C ALA A 947 0.18 7.72 25.35
N ALA A 948 -0.90 7.16 24.82
CA ALA A 948 -2.07 7.93 24.40
C ALA A 948 -2.76 8.64 25.57
N THR A 949 -2.89 7.96 26.72
CA THR A 949 -3.40 8.57 27.95
C THR A 949 -2.51 9.70 28.44
N ALA A 950 -1.19 9.50 28.42
CA ALA A 950 -0.22 10.53 28.76
C ALA A 950 -0.31 11.74 27.81
N ALA A 951 -0.37 11.50 26.49
CA ALA A 951 -0.54 12.53 25.47
C ALA A 951 -1.82 13.36 25.70
N ALA A 952 -2.94 12.69 25.99
CA ALA A 952 -4.20 13.36 26.27
C ALA A 952 -4.10 14.28 27.51
N LEU A 953 -3.49 13.80 28.60
CA LEU A 953 -3.27 14.58 29.81
C LEU A 953 -2.30 15.76 29.59
N ALA A 954 -1.24 15.56 28.80
CA ALA A 954 -0.30 16.62 28.45
C ALA A 954 -1.00 17.75 27.68
N ILE A 955 -1.91 17.41 26.76
CA ILE A 955 -2.73 18.37 26.02
C ILE A 955 -3.69 19.12 26.95
N ASP A 956 -4.39 18.41 27.84
CA ASP A 956 -5.38 19.02 28.74
C ASP A 956 -4.76 19.97 29.76
N HIS A 957 -3.52 19.69 30.16
CA HIS A 957 -2.76 20.53 31.07
C HIS A 957 -1.82 21.52 30.36
N ASN A 958 -1.70 21.46 29.03
CA ASN A 958 -0.78 22.26 28.21
C ASN A 958 0.66 22.21 28.73
N ILE A 959 1.18 21.00 28.92
CA ILE A 959 2.52 20.72 29.44
C ILE A 959 3.29 19.79 28.50
N ALA A 960 4.62 19.80 28.61
CA ALA A 960 5.47 18.78 27.98
C ALA A 960 5.15 17.38 28.55
N VAL A 961 5.35 16.34 27.73
CA VAL A 961 5.03 14.95 28.11
C VAL A 961 5.88 14.47 29.30
N GLN A 962 7.05 15.06 29.51
CA GLN A 962 7.94 14.79 30.64
C GLN A 962 7.41 15.34 31.97
N ASN A 963 6.52 16.34 31.94
CA ASN A 963 6.01 17.02 33.13
C ASN A 963 4.68 16.45 33.63
N ILE A 964 4.24 15.32 33.09
CA ILE A 964 2.99 14.67 33.50
C ILE A 964 3.07 14.24 34.96
N ASP A 965 2.04 14.59 35.74
CA ASP A 965 1.84 14.04 37.08
C ASP A 965 1.52 12.54 36.98
N TYR A 966 2.49 11.71 37.33
CA TYR A 966 2.35 10.26 37.28
C TYR A 966 1.17 9.74 38.10
N GLN A 967 0.77 10.39 39.20
CA GLN A 967 -0.38 9.90 39.98
C GLN A 967 -1.68 10.03 39.22
N LYS A 968 -1.85 11.11 38.46
CA LYS A 968 -3.02 11.30 37.57
C LYS A 968 -3.01 10.29 36.42
N LEU A 969 -1.84 10.09 35.79
CA LEU A 969 -1.68 9.05 34.76
C LEU A 969 -2.04 7.68 35.31
N ARG A 970 -1.44 7.28 36.44
CA ARG A 970 -1.70 6.01 37.14
C ARG A 970 -3.19 5.83 37.43
N GLN A 971 -3.84 6.83 37.99
CA GLN A 971 -5.27 6.77 38.30
C GLN A 971 -6.10 6.51 37.04
N ARG A 972 -5.81 7.21 35.94
CA ARG A 972 -6.53 7.01 34.68
C ARG A 972 -6.28 5.62 34.08
N LEU A 973 -5.04 5.14 34.07
CA LEU A 973 -4.70 3.80 33.59
C LEU A 973 -5.43 2.69 34.36
N LEU A 974 -5.56 2.84 35.69
CA LEU A 974 -6.33 1.89 36.50
C LEU A 974 -7.83 1.92 36.17
N MET A 975 -8.40 3.10 35.90
CA MET A 975 -9.80 3.21 35.43
C MET A 975 -9.99 2.52 34.09
N ASP A 976 -9.01 2.61 33.19
CA ASP A 976 -9.00 1.92 31.90
C ASP A 976 -8.59 0.43 32.03
N ARG A 977 -8.53 -0.11 33.26
CA ARG A 977 -8.23 -1.52 33.59
C ARG A 977 -6.84 -1.99 33.13
N GLN A 978 -5.86 -1.08 33.05
CA GLN A 978 -4.45 -1.43 32.89
C GLN A 978 -3.92 -2.14 34.14
N VAL A 979 -3.04 -3.12 33.97
CA VAL A 979 -2.35 -3.78 35.10
C VAL A 979 -0.99 -3.12 35.29
N LEU A 980 -0.80 -2.46 36.44
CA LEU A 980 0.42 -1.68 36.72
C LEU A 980 1.34 -2.35 37.74
N GLU A 981 0.82 -3.30 38.51
CA GLU A 981 1.54 -3.99 39.58
C GLU A 981 1.23 -5.48 39.52
N TRP A 982 2.26 -6.31 39.68
CA TRP A 982 2.10 -7.76 39.67
C TRP A 982 1.74 -8.28 41.06
N SER A 983 0.65 -9.05 41.14
CA SER A 983 0.30 -9.87 42.31
C SER A 983 0.32 -11.34 41.91
N PRO A 984 1.13 -12.19 42.55
CA PRO A 984 1.19 -13.62 42.24
C PRO A 984 -0.03 -14.42 42.70
N ASN A 985 -0.84 -13.86 43.60
CA ASN A 985 -2.00 -14.48 44.23
C ASN A 985 -3.28 -14.38 43.40
#